data_AF-A0A927B7C6-F1
#
_entry.id   AF-A0A927B7C6-F1
#
_cell.length_a   1.000
_cell.length_b   1.000
_cell.length_c   1.000
_cell.angle_alpha   90.00
_cell.angle_beta   90.00
_cell.angle_gamma   90.00
#
_symmetry.space_group_name_H-M   'P 1'
#
loop_
_entity.id
_entity.type
_entity.pdbx_description
1 polymer ?
#
loop_
_entity_poly.entity_id
_entity_poly.type
_entity_poly.pdbx_seq_one_letter_code
_entity_poly.pdbx_strand_id
1 'polypeptide(L)'
;MSKSIADLQATWYQQYATFTDVYQSGRQSFIPNLLPQTSVQFSVYQTLEILHKRLGNETLRRALNPAETIDSPVKSYANSDWLKRSNMVGVNVRTIGSFWNVINYTLTLPAGHDSIHLLPIWEPGVVGSLYGMVSWQINPEFFDVELARFVPALDSVEKQLKVVTNLLHAMGRTVGMDVIPHTDRFSEMVLACPCLFEWVQRDEKSGKPDQLADHSSLVYRYVEEAIWQFLKFRGSADGTPLTFSKDTFFSTDTAILADDQRLRILFGPAHDYGGRLNRRIALIRHLTAQGFETLPMTMAPPYRGLHIDKSNFTIDEYGQTWYQYAFDKPEAMSRVFGPLARYRFYESKDNNQRWELDFNRPNLPAWQYVCRKVSDCQRAYNFDFMRGDMAHVQMRPGGVPTAVDEYYDPLRAIKKFVQATGVPYFAFFAETFLAPPDTMSYGNELDHLDAIEADSTLGDLQSMVVESDEFRHHFANYYGYIKTRRFAPNFTVMTADKDDPRFDEFYRTGNLFRYFTALFLTDMPSYVGLGFEVRNLHENRGANEEYTKLYVFQIGDDRQPDKVTHEPFAWGQNADQFVAIGRIRAFAESIWPEIAGKATKWLVEPSEGKNYIAWTHIEPLCQTGYVFAASMTGNLPQSMPELPKGEVVFEEAGCRIWRVTKS
;
A
#
# COMPACT_ATOMS: atom_id res chain seq x y z
N MET A 1 17.35 -31.84 14.55
CA MET A 1 16.36 -31.22 15.46
C MET A 1 15.85 -29.98 14.76
N SER A 2 14.54 -29.85 14.58
CA SER A 2 13.93 -28.58 14.17
C SER A 2 14.35 -27.53 15.19
N LYS A 3 14.85 -26.38 14.72
CA LYS A 3 15.27 -25.28 15.61
C LYS A 3 14.00 -24.56 16.02
N SER A 4 13.83 -24.22 17.30
CA SER A 4 12.75 -23.30 17.69
C SER A 4 13.16 -21.84 17.41
N ILE A 5 12.19 -20.92 17.36
CA ILE A 5 12.47 -19.48 17.32
C ILE A 5 13.34 -19.05 18.50
N ALA A 6 13.09 -19.59 19.69
CA ALA A 6 13.87 -19.31 20.88
C ALA A 6 15.35 -19.74 20.73
N ASP A 7 15.60 -20.90 20.13
CA ASP A 7 16.97 -21.39 19.85
C ASP A 7 17.70 -20.49 18.85
N LEU A 8 16.99 -20.05 17.81
CA LEU A 8 17.52 -19.12 16.81
C LEU A 8 17.87 -17.78 17.43
N GLN A 9 16.98 -17.24 18.27
CA GLN A 9 17.20 -15.99 18.99
C GLN A 9 18.39 -16.08 19.95
N ALA A 10 18.47 -17.16 20.74
CA ALA A 10 19.60 -17.41 21.64
C ALA A 10 20.93 -17.52 20.88
N THR A 11 20.92 -18.23 19.75
CA THR A 11 22.10 -18.34 18.86
C THR A 11 22.52 -16.97 18.32
N TRP A 12 21.54 -16.15 17.90
CA TRP A 12 21.82 -14.82 17.36
C TRP A 12 22.45 -13.91 18.41
N TYR A 13 21.97 -13.90 19.66
CA TYR A 13 22.59 -13.13 20.73
C TYR A 13 24.01 -13.60 21.06
N GLN A 14 24.27 -14.91 21.06
CA GLN A 14 25.61 -15.46 21.26
C GLN A 14 26.59 -15.07 20.14
N GLN A 15 26.07 -14.87 18.92
CA GLN A 15 26.85 -14.52 17.73
C GLN A 15 26.68 -13.07 17.30
N TYR A 16 26.15 -12.20 18.19
CA TYR A 16 25.77 -10.83 17.88
C TYR A 16 26.87 -10.05 17.16
N ALA A 17 28.08 -10.04 17.73
CA ALA A 17 29.22 -9.32 17.17
C ALA A 17 29.61 -9.85 15.77
N THR A 18 29.59 -11.17 15.58
CA THR A 18 29.91 -11.79 14.30
C THR A 18 28.87 -11.41 13.23
N PHE A 19 27.58 -11.55 13.52
CA PHE A 19 26.52 -11.29 12.54
C PHE A 19 26.39 -9.80 12.22
N THR A 20 26.50 -8.93 13.22
CA THR A 20 26.48 -7.48 12.97
C THR A 20 27.71 -6.98 12.22
N ASP A 21 28.91 -7.52 12.48
CA ASP A 21 30.12 -7.17 11.74
C ASP A 21 29.99 -7.49 10.24
N VAL A 22 29.36 -8.61 9.87
CA VAL A 22 29.12 -8.97 8.47
C VAL A 22 28.33 -7.88 7.73
N TYR A 23 27.32 -7.30 8.37
CA TYR A 23 26.60 -6.15 7.82
C TYR A 23 27.47 -4.88 7.89
N GLN A 24 28.00 -4.52 9.06
CA GLN A 24 28.74 -3.27 9.27
C GLN A 24 29.96 -3.13 8.35
N SER A 25 30.64 -4.24 8.03
CA SER A 25 31.83 -4.29 7.17
C SER A 25 31.57 -4.19 5.67
N GLY A 26 30.32 -4.22 5.21
CA GLY A 26 30.03 -4.26 3.77
C GLY A 26 29.79 -5.65 3.19
N ARG A 27 30.12 -6.73 3.92
CA ARG A 27 30.16 -8.10 3.38
C ARG A 27 28.78 -8.65 3.01
N GLN A 28 27.74 -8.25 3.73
CA GLN A 28 26.34 -8.47 3.34
C GLN A 28 25.55 -7.17 3.46
N SER A 29 24.44 -7.06 2.74
CA SER A 29 23.50 -5.92 2.84
C SER A 29 22.45 -6.07 3.95
N PHE A 30 22.45 -7.19 4.69
CA PHE A 30 21.55 -7.45 5.82
C PHE A 30 22.31 -8.15 6.95
N ILE A 31 21.69 -8.22 8.14
CA ILE A 31 22.24 -8.93 9.30
C ILE A 31 21.79 -10.40 9.23
N PRO A 32 22.71 -11.35 9.01
CA PRO A 32 22.34 -12.76 8.90
C PRO A 32 21.74 -13.31 10.20
N ASN A 33 20.74 -14.19 10.04
CA ASN A 33 19.99 -14.84 11.12
C ASN A 33 19.28 -13.89 12.10
N LEU A 34 19.14 -12.60 11.78
CA LEU A 34 18.37 -11.67 12.59
C LEU A 34 16.87 -11.91 12.38
N LEU A 35 16.19 -12.32 13.45
CA LEU A 35 14.74 -12.48 13.48
C LEU A 35 14.03 -11.11 13.44
N PRO A 36 12.94 -10.95 12.67
CA PRO A 36 12.16 -9.71 12.64
C PRO A 36 11.68 -9.23 14.01
N GLN A 37 11.17 -10.14 14.85
CA GLN A 37 10.75 -9.84 16.22
C GLN A 37 11.89 -9.34 17.11
N THR A 38 13.12 -9.76 16.83
CA THR A 38 14.31 -9.32 17.55
C THR A 38 14.80 -7.98 17.01
N SER A 39 14.73 -7.75 15.70
CA SER A 39 15.20 -6.50 15.10
C SER A 39 14.37 -5.30 15.57
N VAL A 40 13.05 -5.41 15.60
CA VAL A 40 12.16 -4.31 16.04
C VAL A 40 12.26 -4.00 17.53
N GLN A 41 13.02 -4.78 18.29
CA GLN A 41 13.33 -4.52 19.70
C GLN A 41 14.69 -3.82 19.91
N PHE A 42 15.43 -3.53 18.83
CA PHE A 42 16.69 -2.80 18.96
C PHE A 42 16.45 -1.40 19.51
N SER A 43 17.29 -1.02 20.48
CA SER A 43 17.32 0.36 20.94
C SER A 43 17.77 1.32 19.83
N VAL A 44 17.37 2.58 19.94
CA VAL A 44 17.82 3.65 19.03
C VAL A 44 19.34 3.72 18.98
N TYR A 45 20.01 3.66 20.14
CA TYR A 45 21.48 3.67 20.22
C TYR A 45 22.11 2.52 19.44
N GLN A 46 21.63 1.29 19.65
CA GLN A 46 22.14 0.10 18.97
C GLN A 46 22.01 0.22 17.45
N THR A 47 20.85 0.65 16.98
CA THR A 47 20.57 0.83 15.55
C THR A 47 21.46 1.91 14.94
N LEU A 48 21.61 3.06 15.61
CA LEU A 48 22.49 4.13 15.17
C LEU A 48 23.96 3.71 15.16
N GLU A 49 24.42 2.91 16.12
CA GLU A 49 25.78 2.39 16.16
C GLU A 49 26.06 1.44 14.98
N ILE A 50 25.10 0.56 14.67
CA ILE A 50 25.15 -0.32 13.50
C ILE A 50 25.21 0.49 12.20
N LEU A 51 24.33 1.48 12.05
CA LEU A 51 24.26 2.31 10.85
C LEU A 51 25.49 3.24 10.71
N HIS A 52 26.01 3.77 11.81
CA HIS A 52 27.21 4.61 11.81
C HIS A 52 28.41 3.84 11.26
N LYS A 53 28.60 2.59 11.72
CA LYS A 53 29.68 1.72 11.21
C LYS A 53 29.49 1.35 9.74
N ARG A 54 28.24 1.16 9.29
CA ARG A 54 27.94 0.80 7.89
C ARG A 54 28.05 1.98 6.92
N LEU A 55 27.41 3.09 7.24
CA LEU A 55 27.21 4.22 6.34
C LEU A 55 28.31 5.29 6.47
N GLY A 56 29.05 5.27 7.58
CA GLY A 56 29.98 6.30 7.97
C GLY A 56 29.30 7.55 8.55
N ASN A 57 30.10 8.37 9.23
CA ASN A 57 29.61 9.52 9.99
C ASN A 57 28.87 10.55 9.12
N GLU A 58 29.41 10.90 7.95
CA GLU A 58 28.84 11.98 7.14
C GLU A 58 27.48 11.60 6.54
N THR A 59 27.36 10.40 5.96
CA THR A 59 26.09 9.92 5.41
C THR A 59 25.02 9.82 6.50
N LEU A 60 25.37 9.26 7.66
CA LEU A 60 24.42 9.13 8.78
C LEU A 60 23.99 10.50 9.30
N ARG A 61 24.93 11.43 9.50
CA ARG A 61 24.62 12.80 9.96
C ARG A 61 23.64 13.50 9.02
N ARG A 62 23.87 13.40 7.70
CA ARG A 62 22.98 13.97 6.68
C ARG A 62 21.61 13.31 6.70
N ALA A 63 21.56 11.98 6.79
CA ALA A 63 20.30 11.24 6.79
C ALA A 63 19.42 11.54 8.01
N LEU A 64 20.04 11.74 9.19
CA LEU A 64 19.36 12.10 10.44
C LEU A 64 18.92 13.57 10.52
N ASN A 65 19.29 14.41 9.55
CA ASN A 65 18.87 15.81 9.52
C ASN A 65 17.55 15.94 8.72
N PRO A 66 16.42 16.29 9.37
CA PRO A 66 15.14 16.40 8.67
C PRO A 66 15.08 17.55 7.66
N ALA A 67 16.03 18.51 7.72
CA ALA A 67 16.17 19.57 6.73
C ALA A 67 16.98 19.14 5.48
N GLU A 68 17.62 17.97 5.52
CA GLU A 68 18.35 17.41 4.39
C GLU A 68 17.53 16.31 3.69
N THR A 69 17.86 16.08 2.42
CA THR A 69 17.30 14.98 1.64
C THR A 69 18.45 14.14 1.09
N ILE A 70 18.40 12.84 1.33
CA ILE A 70 19.27 11.87 0.65
C ILE A 70 18.61 11.51 -0.68
N ASP A 71 19.41 11.62 -1.75
CA ASP A 71 18.94 11.32 -3.11
C ASP A 71 18.38 9.90 -3.19
N SER A 72 17.29 9.76 -3.93
CA SER A 72 16.70 8.45 -4.24
C SER A 72 17.72 7.53 -4.92
N PRO A 73 17.75 6.22 -4.60
CA PRO A 73 18.56 5.24 -5.32
C PRO A 73 18.25 5.18 -6.83
N VAL A 74 17.06 5.60 -7.24
CA VAL A 74 16.60 5.59 -8.64
C VAL A 74 16.59 6.97 -9.28
N LYS A 75 17.19 7.99 -8.65
CA LYS A 75 17.24 9.37 -9.18
C LYS A 75 17.85 9.47 -10.58
N SER A 76 18.77 8.57 -10.91
CA SER A 76 19.45 8.54 -12.23
C SER A 76 18.58 7.98 -13.35
N TYR A 77 17.44 7.35 -13.04
CA TYR A 77 16.53 6.82 -14.05
C TYR A 77 15.76 7.96 -14.72
N ALA A 78 15.62 7.88 -16.04
CA ALA A 78 14.89 8.87 -16.82
C ALA A 78 13.36 8.66 -16.79
N ASN A 79 12.90 7.52 -16.26
CA ASN A 79 11.50 7.14 -16.21
C ASN A 79 11.25 6.15 -15.06
N SER A 80 10.00 5.71 -14.93
CA SER A 80 9.52 4.80 -13.89
C SER A 80 9.68 3.29 -14.20
N ASP A 81 10.35 2.92 -15.29
CA ASP A 81 10.45 1.52 -15.73
C ASP A 81 11.23 0.63 -14.74
N TRP A 82 12.04 1.23 -13.85
CA TRP A 82 12.77 0.50 -12.81
C TRP A 82 11.84 -0.34 -11.92
N LEU A 83 10.60 0.11 -11.69
CA LEU A 83 9.64 -0.58 -10.84
C LEU A 83 9.20 -1.94 -11.42
N LYS A 84 9.34 -2.15 -12.74
CA LYS A 84 9.01 -3.42 -13.42
C LYS A 84 9.94 -4.58 -13.05
N ARG A 85 10.98 -4.33 -12.24
CA ARG A 85 11.97 -5.34 -11.83
C ARG A 85 12.29 -5.27 -10.34
N SER A 86 11.57 -4.44 -9.60
CA SER A 86 11.81 -4.23 -8.18
C SER A 86 11.18 -5.36 -7.36
N ASN A 87 11.85 -5.74 -6.28
CA ASN A 87 11.28 -6.64 -5.29
C ASN A 87 10.92 -5.85 -4.03
N MET A 88 9.63 -5.79 -3.78
CA MET A 88 9.03 -4.91 -2.82
C MET A 88 8.67 -5.65 -1.53
N VAL A 89 8.88 -4.98 -0.40
CA VAL A 89 8.42 -5.44 0.90
C VAL A 89 7.35 -4.50 1.44
N GLY A 90 6.16 -5.03 1.69
CA GLY A 90 5.02 -4.31 2.22
C GLY A 90 5.02 -4.26 3.75
N VAL A 91 4.98 -3.06 4.32
CA VAL A 91 5.09 -2.85 5.76
C VAL A 91 3.82 -2.17 6.30
N ASN A 92 3.08 -2.88 7.16
CA ASN A 92 2.09 -2.26 8.03
C ASN A 92 2.82 -1.63 9.23
N VAL A 93 2.96 -0.31 9.26
CA VAL A 93 3.72 0.35 10.34
C VAL A 93 3.06 0.10 11.71
N ARG A 94 1.73 -0.10 11.77
CA ARG A 94 1.02 -0.37 13.02
C ARG A 94 1.44 -1.68 13.68
N THR A 95 1.84 -2.70 12.90
CA THR A 95 2.28 -3.99 13.45
C THR A 95 3.68 -3.94 14.05
N ILE A 96 4.47 -2.92 13.72
CA ILE A 96 5.83 -2.71 14.25
C ILE A 96 5.94 -1.45 15.12
N GLY A 97 4.87 -0.68 15.26
CA GLY A 97 4.71 0.42 16.22
C GLY A 97 5.23 1.79 15.80
N SER A 98 6.30 1.90 15.01
CA SER A 98 6.84 3.22 14.63
C SER A 98 7.55 3.21 13.27
N PHE A 99 7.72 4.40 12.68
CA PHE A 99 8.55 4.55 11.48
C PHE A 99 10.00 4.14 11.72
N TRP A 100 10.53 4.38 12.93
CA TRP A 100 11.89 3.96 13.28
C TRP A 100 12.06 2.45 13.16
N ASN A 101 11.04 1.67 13.53
CA ASN A 101 11.09 0.22 13.42
C ASN A 101 11.09 -0.30 11.97
N VAL A 102 10.75 0.53 10.97
CA VAL A 102 10.94 0.20 9.56
C VAL A 102 12.44 0.04 9.25
N ILE A 103 13.30 0.89 9.84
CA ILE A 103 14.76 0.79 9.70
C ILE A 103 15.25 -0.53 10.31
N ASN A 104 14.79 -0.82 11.52
CA ASN A 104 15.12 -2.06 12.23
C ASN A 104 14.74 -3.30 11.43
N TYR A 105 13.51 -3.35 10.91
CA TYR A 105 13.06 -4.46 10.08
C TYR A 105 13.88 -4.59 8.78
N THR A 106 14.25 -3.46 8.16
CA THR A 106 15.05 -3.44 6.92
C THR A 106 16.43 -4.07 7.11
N LEU A 107 17.00 -4.07 8.33
CA LEU A 107 18.25 -4.79 8.63
C LEU A 107 18.15 -6.32 8.43
N THR A 108 16.94 -6.87 8.27
CA THR A 108 16.71 -8.30 7.98
C THR A 108 16.61 -8.62 6.48
N LEU A 109 16.60 -7.59 5.62
CA LEU A 109 16.28 -7.69 4.20
C LEU A 109 17.52 -7.57 3.30
N PRO A 110 17.86 -8.58 2.46
CA PRO A 110 18.96 -8.49 1.51
C PRO A 110 18.73 -7.42 0.44
N ALA A 111 19.80 -7.09 -0.30
CA ALA A 111 19.80 -6.09 -1.36
C ALA A 111 18.84 -6.43 -2.50
N GLY A 112 18.51 -7.71 -2.65
CA GLY A 112 17.51 -8.16 -3.61
C GLY A 112 16.11 -7.66 -3.32
N HIS A 113 15.78 -7.30 -2.06
CA HIS A 113 14.56 -6.55 -1.69
C HIS A 113 14.90 -5.06 -1.70
N ASP A 114 14.69 -4.42 -2.85
CA ASP A 114 15.16 -3.06 -3.11
C ASP A 114 14.10 -1.98 -2.85
N SER A 115 12.83 -2.34 -2.70
CA SER A 115 11.73 -1.40 -2.42
C SER A 115 11.02 -1.69 -1.10
N ILE A 116 10.67 -0.64 -0.37
CA ILE A 116 9.79 -0.67 0.80
C ILE A 116 8.48 0.05 0.46
N HIS A 117 7.35 -0.64 0.59
CA HIS A 117 6.03 -0.03 0.50
C HIS A 117 5.46 0.14 1.90
N LEU A 118 5.23 1.39 2.29
CA LEU A 118 4.50 1.70 3.51
C LEU A 118 3.01 1.66 3.19
N LEU A 119 2.27 0.79 3.90
CA LEU A 119 0.81 0.86 3.94
C LEU A 119 0.36 2.27 4.40
N PRO A 120 -0.92 2.65 4.22
CA PRO A 120 -1.34 4.03 4.40
C PRO A 120 -0.88 4.65 5.72
N ILE A 121 -0.24 5.82 5.61
CA ILE A 121 0.46 6.48 6.72
C ILE A 121 -0.33 7.66 7.34
N TRP A 122 -1.52 7.91 6.82
CA TRP A 122 -2.34 9.06 7.17
C TRP A 122 -3.14 8.80 8.45
N GLU A 123 -3.54 9.87 9.14
CA GLU A 123 -4.46 9.75 10.27
C GLU A 123 -5.74 9.00 9.88
N PRO A 124 -6.13 7.95 10.64
CA PRO A 124 -7.31 7.15 10.34
C PRO A 124 -8.58 7.84 10.83
N GLY A 125 -9.69 7.52 10.17
CA GLY A 125 -11.02 8.04 10.44
C GLY A 125 -11.83 7.27 11.48
N VAL A 126 -13.16 7.39 11.37
CA VAL A 126 -14.13 7.00 12.43
C VAL A 126 -14.09 5.50 12.78
N VAL A 127 -13.66 4.65 11.85
CA VAL A 127 -13.56 3.18 12.06
C VAL A 127 -12.12 2.71 12.34
N GLY A 128 -11.18 3.63 12.56
CA GLY A 128 -9.77 3.31 12.84
C GLY A 128 -9.03 2.62 11.69
N SER A 129 -9.61 2.63 10.48
CA SER A 129 -9.02 2.01 9.30
C SER A 129 -7.98 2.93 8.68
N LEU A 130 -6.79 2.40 8.40
CA LEU A 130 -5.73 3.13 7.70
C LEU A 130 -6.15 3.57 6.28
N TYR A 131 -7.09 2.87 5.64
CA TYR A 131 -7.59 3.23 4.31
C TYR A 131 -8.67 4.33 4.34
N GLY A 132 -9.21 4.67 5.51
CA GLY A 132 -10.11 5.79 5.70
C GLY A 132 -9.35 7.01 6.22
N MET A 133 -8.59 7.70 5.38
CA MET A 133 -7.80 8.86 5.82
C MET A 133 -8.71 10.02 6.23
N VAL A 134 -8.52 10.60 7.42
CA VAL A 134 -9.33 11.74 7.93
C VAL A 134 -8.69 13.09 7.63
N SER A 135 -7.38 13.14 7.45
CA SER A 135 -6.61 14.35 7.16
C SER A 135 -5.37 13.98 6.31
N TRP A 136 -4.68 14.99 5.78
CA TRP A 136 -3.35 14.81 5.15
C TRP A 136 -2.21 14.81 6.17
N GLN A 137 -2.53 14.77 7.47
CA GLN A 137 -1.50 14.66 8.51
C GLN A 137 -1.04 13.21 8.62
N ILE A 138 0.23 13.04 8.98
CA ILE A 138 0.81 11.72 9.23
C ILE A 138 0.26 11.21 10.56
N ASN A 139 -0.09 9.92 10.60
CA ASN A 139 -0.68 9.30 11.77
C ASN A 139 0.30 9.38 12.98
N PRO A 140 -0.07 10.06 14.08
CA PRO A 140 0.80 10.21 15.24
C PRO A 140 1.08 8.87 15.95
N GLU A 141 0.31 7.81 15.67
CA GLU A 141 0.57 6.47 16.21
C GLU A 141 1.96 5.92 15.82
N PHE A 142 2.55 6.42 14.72
CA PHE A 142 3.84 5.96 14.21
C PHE A 142 5.04 6.72 14.79
N PHE A 143 4.82 7.61 15.76
CA PHE A 143 5.86 8.39 16.41
C PHE A 143 6.65 7.55 17.44
N ASP A 144 7.97 7.57 17.33
CA ASP A 144 8.88 6.91 18.27
C ASP A 144 9.38 7.90 19.34
N VAL A 145 8.93 7.70 20.57
CA VAL A 145 9.28 8.57 21.71
C VAL A 145 10.75 8.42 22.10
N GLU A 146 11.32 7.21 22.02
CA GLU A 146 12.71 6.96 22.39
C GLU A 146 13.65 7.61 21.37
N LEU A 147 13.31 7.57 20.07
CA LEU A 147 14.04 8.27 19.03
C LEU A 147 14.07 9.78 19.28
N ALA A 148 12.92 10.37 19.61
CA ALA A 148 12.83 11.80 19.92
C ALA A 148 13.64 12.17 21.18
N ARG A 149 13.73 11.29 22.18
CA ARG A 149 14.58 11.50 23.36
C ARG A 149 16.07 11.46 23.00
N PHE A 150 16.47 10.52 22.15
CA PHE A 150 17.87 10.33 21.76
C PHE A 150 18.35 11.36 20.73
N VAL A 151 17.47 11.76 19.81
CA VAL A 151 17.69 12.79 18.79
C VAL A 151 16.60 13.86 18.91
N PRO A 152 16.76 14.86 19.80
CA PRO A 152 15.72 15.86 20.10
C PRO A 152 15.19 16.67 18.91
N ALA A 153 15.92 16.71 17.79
CA ALA A 153 15.45 17.34 16.56
C ALA A 153 14.31 16.57 15.87
N LEU A 154 14.11 15.29 16.20
CA LEU A 154 13.09 14.39 15.63
C LEU A 154 11.85 14.31 16.54
N ASP A 155 11.37 15.49 16.95
CA ASP A 155 10.28 15.73 17.89
C ASP A 155 8.87 15.68 17.27
N SER A 156 8.75 15.36 15.98
CA SER A 156 7.47 15.14 15.30
C SER A 156 7.51 13.90 14.41
N VAL A 157 6.34 13.32 14.15
CA VAL A 157 6.20 12.12 13.33
C VAL A 157 6.60 12.36 11.87
N GLU A 158 6.35 13.56 11.34
CA GLU A 158 6.76 13.97 9.99
C GLU A 158 8.29 14.04 9.86
N LYS A 159 8.97 14.59 10.87
CA LYS A 159 10.43 14.63 10.89
C LYS A 159 11.02 13.22 10.97
N GLN A 160 10.39 12.33 11.75
CA GLN A 160 10.80 10.93 11.81
C GLN A 160 10.58 10.21 10.48
N LEU A 161 9.42 10.36 9.84
CA LEU A 161 9.17 9.81 8.50
C LEU A 161 10.21 10.30 7.48
N LYS A 162 10.49 11.61 7.47
CA LYS A 162 11.51 12.21 6.59
C LYS A 162 12.88 11.55 6.78
N VAL A 163 13.32 11.42 8.02
CA VAL A 163 14.62 10.82 8.35
C VAL A 163 14.65 9.32 8.05
N VAL A 164 13.56 8.60 8.30
CA VAL A 164 13.44 7.18 7.97
C VAL A 164 13.56 6.98 6.46
N THR A 165 12.88 7.78 5.64
CA THR A 165 13.06 7.71 4.17
C THR A 165 14.50 8.04 3.77
N ASN A 166 15.13 9.06 4.36
CA ASN A 166 16.55 9.37 4.10
C ASN A 166 17.48 8.20 4.45
N LEU A 167 17.25 7.50 5.57
CA LEU A 167 18.03 6.34 5.98
C LEU A 167 17.80 5.15 5.05
N LEU A 168 16.56 4.89 4.65
CA LEU A 168 16.23 3.86 3.66
C LEU A 168 16.95 4.12 2.33
N HIS A 169 16.95 5.37 1.85
CA HIS A 169 17.71 5.75 0.65
C HIS A 169 19.21 5.56 0.83
N ALA A 170 19.77 5.92 1.98
CA ALA A 170 21.18 5.69 2.30
C ALA A 170 21.53 4.19 2.38
N MET A 171 20.56 3.33 2.72
CA MET A 171 20.66 1.88 2.68
C MET A 171 20.42 1.29 1.28
N GLY A 172 20.15 2.12 0.27
CA GLY A 172 19.89 1.69 -1.10
C GLY A 172 18.50 1.10 -1.31
N ARG A 173 17.50 1.59 -0.56
CA ARG A 173 16.09 1.19 -0.69
C ARG A 173 15.26 2.33 -1.25
N THR A 174 14.39 2.04 -2.21
CA THR A 174 13.33 2.95 -2.64
C THR A 174 12.13 2.85 -1.70
N VAL A 175 11.37 3.94 -1.55
CA VAL A 175 10.24 4.01 -0.62
C VAL A 175 8.98 4.45 -1.34
N GLY A 176 7.91 3.70 -1.16
CA GLY A 176 6.59 3.98 -1.71
C GLY A 176 5.56 4.31 -0.66
N MET A 177 4.63 5.18 -1.04
CA MET A 177 3.44 5.52 -0.25
C MET A 177 2.19 4.93 -0.87
N ASP A 178 1.21 4.60 -0.04
CA ASP A 178 -0.15 4.31 -0.51
C ASP A 178 -0.86 5.61 -0.92
N VAL A 179 -1.47 5.59 -2.11
CA VAL A 179 -2.25 6.70 -2.66
C VAL A 179 -3.69 6.25 -2.81
N ILE A 180 -4.55 6.88 -2.02
CA ILE A 180 -5.95 6.50 -1.85
C ILE A 180 -6.84 7.54 -2.56
N PRO A 181 -7.53 7.19 -3.66
CA PRO A 181 -8.42 8.11 -4.38
C PRO A 181 -9.79 8.27 -3.69
N HIS A 182 -9.80 8.20 -2.35
CA HIS A 182 -10.94 8.37 -1.47
C HIS A 182 -10.47 8.75 -0.06
N THR A 183 -11.40 9.01 0.85
CA THR A 183 -11.11 9.49 2.21
C THR A 183 -12.16 8.99 3.19
N ASP A 184 -11.95 9.14 4.50
CA ASP A 184 -13.00 8.90 5.49
C ASP A 184 -14.20 9.81 5.21
N ARG A 185 -15.40 9.31 5.49
CA ARG A 185 -16.61 10.14 5.41
C ARG A 185 -16.50 11.34 6.34
N PHE A 186 -16.92 12.51 5.86
CA PHE A 186 -16.76 13.78 6.57
C PHE A 186 -15.32 14.05 7.05
N SER A 187 -14.29 13.58 6.34
CA SER A 187 -12.90 13.93 6.64
C SER A 187 -12.67 15.46 6.60
N GLU A 188 -11.55 15.91 7.14
CA GLU A 188 -11.25 17.35 7.23
C GLU A 188 -11.22 18.01 5.84
N MET A 189 -10.66 17.33 4.84
CA MET A 189 -10.64 17.80 3.45
C MET A 189 -12.04 17.85 2.82
N VAL A 190 -12.92 16.90 3.15
CA VAL A 190 -14.31 16.89 2.69
C VAL A 190 -15.09 18.08 3.23
N LEU A 191 -14.92 18.38 4.52
CA LEU A 191 -15.59 19.49 5.18
C LEU A 191 -14.98 20.84 4.82
N ALA A 192 -13.67 20.90 4.57
CA ALA A 192 -12.99 22.11 4.13
C ALA A 192 -13.32 22.45 2.66
N CYS A 193 -13.51 21.44 1.81
CA CYS A 193 -13.73 21.64 0.38
C CYS A 193 -14.93 20.81 -0.12
N PRO A 194 -16.19 21.07 0.33
CA PRO A 194 -17.33 20.22 -0.01
C PRO A 194 -17.55 20.03 -1.51
N CYS A 195 -17.23 21.04 -2.33
CA CYS A 195 -17.35 21.01 -3.78
C CYS A 195 -16.48 19.94 -4.49
N LEU A 196 -15.43 19.43 -3.82
CA LEU A 196 -14.54 18.40 -4.37
C LEU A 196 -15.08 16.98 -4.16
N PHE A 197 -16.15 16.83 -3.38
CA PHE A 197 -16.69 15.54 -2.96
C PHE A 197 -18.18 15.44 -3.27
N GLU A 198 -18.69 14.22 -3.24
CA GLU A 198 -20.10 13.96 -3.49
C GLU A 198 -20.93 13.94 -2.21
N TRP A 199 -22.10 14.56 -2.28
CA TRP A 199 -23.00 14.77 -1.15
C TRP A 199 -24.42 14.39 -1.53
N VAL A 200 -25.15 13.90 -0.54
CA VAL A 200 -26.59 13.67 -0.60
C VAL A 200 -27.27 14.28 0.62
N GLN A 201 -28.59 14.44 0.53
CA GLN A 201 -29.43 14.86 1.63
C GLN A 201 -30.48 13.78 1.88
N ARG A 202 -30.49 13.25 3.10
CA ARG A 202 -31.54 12.37 3.63
C ARG A 202 -32.80 13.17 3.95
N ASP A 203 -33.97 12.55 3.85
CA ASP A 203 -35.26 13.18 4.11
C ASP A 203 -35.58 13.29 5.63
N GLU A 204 -34.64 13.87 6.38
CA GLU A 204 -34.78 14.15 7.81
C GLU A 204 -35.96 15.08 8.09
N LYS A 205 -36.15 16.10 7.24
CA LYS A 205 -37.18 17.13 7.45
C LYS A 205 -38.61 16.59 7.33
N SER A 206 -38.85 15.58 6.50
CA SER A 206 -40.16 14.93 6.37
C SER A 206 -40.32 13.72 7.29
N GLY A 207 -39.36 13.46 8.17
CA GLY A 207 -39.38 12.32 9.10
C GLY A 207 -39.12 10.96 8.42
N LYS A 208 -38.45 10.96 7.27
CA LYS A 208 -38.09 9.75 6.50
C LYS A 208 -36.56 9.68 6.30
N PRO A 209 -35.79 9.58 7.39
CA PRO A 209 -34.31 9.60 7.35
C PRO A 209 -33.69 8.44 6.57
N ASP A 210 -34.50 7.45 6.22
CA ASP A 210 -34.21 6.25 5.46
C ASP A 210 -34.45 6.42 3.94
N GLN A 211 -34.64 7.67 3.48
CA GLN A 211 -34.84 8.04 2.07
C GLN A 211 -33.95 9.22 1.69
N LEU A 212 -33.57 9.31 0.42
CA LEU A 212 -32.86 10.45 -0.13
C LEU A 212 -33.87 11.52 -0.57
N ALA A 213 -33.74 12.72 -0.02
CA ALA A 213 -34.48 13.91 -0.43
C ALA A 213 -33.83 14.60 -1.63
N ASP A 214 -32.49 14.68 -1.66
CA ASP A 214 -31.74 15.31 -2.75
C ASP A 214 -30.41 14.59 -2.95
N HIS A 215 -30.11 14.24 -4.20
CA HIS A 215 -28.81 13.69 -4.62
C HIS A 215 -28.28 14.45 -5.84
N SER A 216 -28.72 15.70 -6.02
CA SER A 216 -28.33 16.56 -7.11
C SER A 216 -26.86 16.99 -7.05
N SER A 217 -26.35 17.45 -8.19
CA SER A 217 -24.98 17.96 -8.31
C SER A 217 -24.71 19.25 -7.49
N LEU A 218 -25.74 19.83 -6.85
CA LEU A 218 -25.70 21.09 -6.13
C LEU A 218 -25.76 20.93 -4.60
N VAL A 219 -25.95 19.71 -4.07
CA VAL A 219 -26.09 19.48 -2.62
C VAL A 219 -24.91 20.07 -1.82
N TYR A 220 -23.69 19.99 -2.37
CA TYR A 220 -22.50 20.56 -1.72
C TYR A 220 -22.63 22.06 -1.38
N ARG A 221 -23.42 22.84 -2.14
CA ARG A 221 -23.64 24.27 -1.86
C ARG A 221 -24.46 24.49 -0.59
N TYR A 222 -25.40 23.59 -0.31
CA TYR A 222 -26.15 23.61 0.95
C TYR A 222 -25.27 23.20 2.12
N VAL A 223 -24.34 22.27 1.89
CA VAL A 223 -23.34 21.87 2.88
C VAL A 223 -22.39 23.03 3.19
N GLU A 224 -21.86 23.72 2.18
CA GLU A 224 -21.02 24.92 2.38
C GLU A 224 -21.74 26.00 3.19
N GLU A 225 -23.04 26.22 2.92
CA GLU A 225 -23.86 27.14 3.70
C GLU A 225 -24.00 26.69 5.16
N ALA A 226 -24.30 25.41 5.41
CA ALA A 226 -24.40 24.87 6.77
C ALA A 226 -23.07 24.97 7.53
N ILE A 227 -21.94 24.65 6.89
CA ILE A 227 -20.61 24.79 7.50
C ILE A 227 -20.30 26.26 7.79
N TRP A 228 -20.66 27.17 6.90
CA TRP A 228 -20.48 28.61 7.12
C TRP A 228 -21.30 29.14 8.29
N GLN A 229 -22.55 28.70 8.42
CA GLN A 229 -23.40 29.03 9.56
C GLN A 229 -22.82 28.49 10.87
N PHE A 230 -22.32 27.25 10.86
CA PHE A 230 -21.60 26.68 11.99
C PHE A 230 -20.40 27.54 12.39
N LEU A 231 -19.57 27.97 11.42
CA LEU A 231 -18.42 28.85 11.67
C LEU A 231 -18.84 30.21 12.25
N LYS A 232 -19.91 30.82 11.74
CA LYS A 232 -20.42 32.09 12.27
C LYS A 232 -20.96 31.96 13.69
N PHE A 233 -21.58 30.84 14.03
CA PHE A 233 -22.12 30.60 15.37
C PHE A 233 -21.03 30.20 16.38
N ARG A 234 -20.09 29.35 15.99
CA ARG A 234 -19.06 28.79 16.87
C ARG A 234 -17.74 29.56 16.88
N GLY A 235 -17.54 30.51 15.96
CA GLY A 235 -16.25 31.16 15.72
C GLY A 235 -15.27 30.25 14.97
N SER A 236 -14.12 30.78 14.56
CA SER A 236 -13.00 29.99 14.03
C SER A 236 -12.29 29.20 15.13
N ALA A 237 -11.74 28.03 14.81
CA ALA A 237 -11.02 27.20 15.78
C ALA A 237 -9.66 27.78 16.17
N ASP A 238 -8.99 28.49 15.25
CA ASP A 238 -7.69 29.14 15.47
C ASP A 238 -7.79 30.63 15.88
N GLY A 239 -9.01 31.15 16.05
CA GLY A 239 -9.26 32.56 16.40
C GLY A 239 -9.16 33.55 15.24
N THR A 240 -8.90 33.09 14.01
CA THR A 240 -8.87 33.95 12.82
C THR A 240 -10.21 34.69 12.63
N PRO A 241 -10.22 36.04 12.52
CA PRO A 241 -11.45 36.79 12.25
C PRO A 241 -12.09 36.40 10.91
N LEU A 242 -13.38 36.09 10.92
CA LEU A 242 -14.14 35.73 9.71
C LEU A 242 -14.62 36.97 8.93
N THR A 243 -13.66 37.77 8.44
CA THR A 243 -13.88 39.04 7.72
C THR A 243 -14.12 38.88 6.21
N PHE A 244 -14.03 37.66 5.70
CA PHE A 244 -14.27 37.31 4.30
C PHE A 244 -15.65 36.67 4.11
N SER A 245 -16.07 36.55 2.84
CA SER A 245 -17.34 35.93 2.47
C SER A 245 -17.25 34.39 2.47
N LYS A 246 -18.41 33.72 2.45
CA LYS A 246 -18.51 32.27 2.26
C LYS A 246 -17.81 31.81 0.98
N ASP A 247 -18.09 32.51 -0.12
CA ASP A 247 -17.54 32.16 -1.43
C ASP A 247 -16.01 32.31 -1.43
N THR A 248 -15.48 33.31 -0.72
CA THR A 248 -14.03 33.44 -0.50
C THR A 248 -13.46 32.29 0.31
N PHE A 249 -14.19 31.83 1.34
CA PHE A 249 -13.73 30.74 2.19
C PHE A 249 -13.63 29.41 1.42
N PHE A 250 -14.66 29.06 0.64
CA PHE A 250 -14.72 27.79 -0.11
C PHE A 250 -14.15 27.86 -1.54
N SER A 251 -13.70 29.04 -1.99
CA SER A 251 -13.12 29.22 -3.32
C SER A 251 -11.95 28.26 -3.57
N THR A 252 -12.03 27.51 -4.68
CA THR A 252 -10.98 26.66 -5.21
C THR A 252 -10.27 27.28 -6.42
N ASP A 253 -10.91 28.25 -7.09
CA ASP A 253 -10.42 28.88 -8.32
C ASP A 253 -9.52 30.09 -8.06
N THR A 254 -9.80 30.83 -6.97
CA THR A 254 -9.03 32.01 -6.58
C THR A 254 -8.70 31.88 -5.10
N ALA A 255 -7.59 31.18 -4.81
CA ALA A 255 -7.19 30.86 -3.44
C ALA A 255 -6.67 32.11 -2.71
N ILE A 256 -7.58 32.91 -2.17
CA ILE A 256 -7.25 33.96 -1.18
C ILE A 256 -6.76 33.30 0.12
N LEU A 257 -7.29 32.11 0.44
CA LEU A 257 -6.87 31.28 1.56
C LEU A 257 -6.21 30.00 1.02
N ALA A 258 -5.07 29.65 1.60
CA ALA A 258 -4.45 28.34 1.39
C ALA A 258 -5.25 27.23 2.11
N ASP A 259 -5.16 25.99 1.64
CA ASP A 259 -5.84 24.84 2.25
C ASP A 259 -5.54 24.72 3.75
N ASP A 260 -4.29 24.92 4.16
CA ASP A 260 -3.88 24.83 5.57
C ASP A 260 -4.50 25.94 6.42
N GLN A 261 -4.71 27.14 5.85
CA GLN A 261 -5.43 28.20 6.54
C GLN A 261 -6.90 27.82 6.72
N ARG A 262 -7.53 27.27 5.69
CA ARG A 262 -8.92 26.81 5.75
C ARG A 262 -9.11 25.72 6.80
N LEU A 263 -8.21 24.73 6.82
CA LEU A 263 -8.21 23.64 7.80
C LEU A 263 -8.01 24.18 9.22
N ARG A 264 -7.07 25.10 9.45
CA ARG A 264 -6.88 25.73 10.78
C ARG A 264 -8.09 26.52 11.26
N ILE A 265 -8.75 27.26 10.35
CA ILE A 265 -9.97 28.01 10.68
C ILE A 265 -11.10 27.05 11.10
N LEU A 266 -11.24 25.90 10.42
CA LEU A 266 -12.30 24.93 10.72
C LEU A 266 -12.01 24.08 11.96
N PHE A 267 -10.81 23.52 12.05
CA PHE A 267 -10.45 22.43 12.96
C PHE A 267 -9.43 22.83 14.03
N GLY A 268 -8.57 23.81 13.75
CA GLY A 268 -7.48 24.21 14.63
C GLY A 268 -6.10 23.73 14.15
N PRO A 269 -5.04 23.90 14.96
CA PRO A 269 -3.69 23.56 14.57
C PRO A 269 -3.47 22.05 14.45
N ALA A 270 -2.51 21.64 13.61
CA ALA A 270 -2.30 20.23 13.28
C ALA A 270 -1.85 19.34 14.46
N HIS A 271 -1.22 19.93 15.48
CA HIS A 271 -0.79 19.18 16.68
C HIS A 271 -1.91 19.00 17.71
N ASP A 272 -3.04 19.70 17.58
CA ASP A 272 -4.18 19.57 18.50
C ASP A 272 -5.18 18.52 18.01
N TYR A 273 -4.76 17.26 18.01
CA TYR A 273 -5.55 16.13 17.51
C TYR A 273 -6.94 16.05 18.20
N GLY A 274 -6.97 16.20 19.53
CA GLY A 274 -8.21 16.17 20.31
C GLY A 274 -9.14 17.34 19.97
N GLY A 275 -8.61 18.55 19.84
CA GLY A 275 -9.38 19.72 19.42
C GLY A 275 -9.96 19.57 18.03
N ARG A 276 -9.16 19.12 17.05
CA ARG A 276 -9.63 18.87 15.68
C ARG A 276 -10.73 17.82 15.63
N LEU A 277 -10.56 16.69 16.33
CA LEU A 277 -11.56 15.62 16.40
C LEU A 277 -12.88 16.12 16.99
N ASN A 278 -12.84 16.81 18.14
CA ASN A 278 -14.03 17.37 18.78
C ASN A 278 -14.76 18.35 17.86
N ARG A 279 -13.99 19.18 17.16
CA ARG A 279 -14.51 20.16 16.21
C ARG A 279 -15.17 19.51 15.01
N ARG A 280 -14.55 18.45 14.48
CA ARG A 280 -15.09 17.61 13.39
C ARG A 280 -16.38 16.91 13.82
N ILE A 281 -16.42 16.26 14.99
CA ILE A 281 -17.64 15.61 15.51
C ILE A 281 -18.78 16.63 15.64
N ALA A 282 -18.51 17.83 16.14
CA ALA A 282 -19.51 18.89 16.25
C ALA A 282 -20.06 19.33 14.88
N LEU A 283 -19.21 19.43 13.86
CA LEU A 283 -19.60 19.71 12.48
C LEU A 283 -20.44 18.57 11.87
N ILE A 284 -20.01 17.32 12.05
CA ILE A 284 -20.74 16.14 11.58
C ILE A 284 -22.16 16.17 12.13
N ARG A 285 -22.32 16.34 13.45
CA ARG A 285 -23.64 16.42 14.09
C ARG A 285 -24.49 17.58 13.56
N HIS A 286 -23.86 18.72 13.27
CA HIS A 286 -24.56 19.87 12.69
C HIS A 286 -25.09 19.57 11.27
N LEU A 287 -24.32 18.84 10.48
CA LEU A 287 -24.68 18.46 9.11
C LEU A 287 -25.70 17.33 9.06
N THR A 288 -25.49 16.27 9.85
CA THR A 288 -26.39 15.10 9.85
C THR A 288 -27.77 15.43 10.39
N ALA A 289 -27.88 16.36 11.35
CA ALA A 289 -29.16 16.88 11.83
C ALA A 289 -29.99 17.59 10.73
N GLN A 290 -29.35 17.99 9.64
CA GLN A 290 -29.99 18.59 8.46
C GLN A 290 -30.16 17.60 7.30
N GLY A 291 -29.77 16.34 7.52
CA GLY A 291 -29.80 15.25 6.54
C GLY A 291 -28.59 15.18 5.63
N PHE A 292 -27.58 16.04 5.76
CA PHE A 292 -26.44 16.02 4.85
C PHE A 292 -25.49 14.86 5.16
N GLU A 293 -25.13 14.12 4.11
CA GLU A 293 -24.20 12.99 4.19
C GLU A 293 -23.31 12.93 2.96
N THR A 294 -22.07 12.50 3.14
CA THR A 294 -21.17 12.21 2.01
C THR A 294 -21.62 10.95 1.30
N LEU A 295 -21.61 10.96 -0.03
CA LEU A 295 -21.95 9.76 -0.79
C LEU A 295 -20.79 8.73 -0.69
N PRO A 296 -21.08 7.46 -0.36
CA PRO A 296 -20.03 6.50 -0.09
C PRO A 296 -19.26 6.08 -1.34
N MET A 297 -18.00 5.65 -1.14
CA MET A 297 -17.18 5.02 -2.18
C MET A 297 -17.73 3.64 -2.54
N THR A 298 -17.49 3.22 -3.78
CA THR A 298 -18.03 1.99 -4.38
C THR A 298 -16.94 1.25 -5.14
N MET A 299 -17.01 -0.08 -5.13
CA MET A 299 -16.14 -0.96 -5.93
C MET A 299 -16.98 -1.85 -6.85
N ALA A 300 -16.40 -2.12 -8.01
CA ALA A 300 -16.94 -2.87 -9.14
C ALA A 300 -18.24 -2.30 -9.75
N PRO A 301 -18.53 -2.61 -11.02
CA PRO A 301 -19.79 -2.27 -11.65
C PRO A 301 -21.04 -2.79 -10.90
N PRO A 302 -22.17 -2.05 -10.95
CA PRO A 302 -22.22 -0.63 -11.27
C PRO A 302 -21.58 0.21 -10.15
N TYR A 303 -20.91 1.31 -10.48
CA TYR A 303 -20.33 2.22 -9.45
C TYR A 303 -21.35 3.22 -8.86
N ARG A 304 -22.55 3.31 -9.44
CA ARG A 304 -23.56 4.33 -9.12
C ARG A 304 -24.97 3.72 -9.14
N GLY A 305 -25.98 4.49 -8.72
CA GLY A 305 -27.35 3.99 -8.52
C GLY A 305 -27.51 3.42 -7.12
N LEU A 306 -27.51 4.30 -6.13
CA LEU A 306 -27.52 3.94 -4.71
C LEU A 306 -28.82 4.37 -4.03
N HIS A 307 -29.27 3.53 -3.09
CA HIS A 307 -30.33 3.85 -2.14
C HIS A 307 -29.89 3.52 -0.71
N ILE A 308 -30.65 4.03 0.26
CA ILE A 308 -30.45 3.74 1.68
C ILE A 308 -31.06 2.37 2.01
N ASP A 309 -30.28 1.48 2.60
CA ASP A 309 -30.78 0.23 3.18
C ASP A 309 -31.38 0.51 4.56
N LYS A 310 -32.70 0.48 4.61
CA LYS A 310 -33.49 0.78 5.82
C LYS A 310 -33.31 -0.27 6.91
N SER A 311 -32.87 -1.46 6.54
CA SER A 311 -32.73 -2.62 7.43
C SER A 311 -31.33 -2.78 7.98
N ASN A 312 -30.34 -2.07 7.41
CA ASN A 312 -28.94 -2.19 7.79
C ASN A 312 -28.36 -0.84 8.18
N PHE A 313 -28.15 -0.66 9.48
CA PHE A 313 -27.58 0.56 10.03
C PHE A 313 -26.80 0.26 11.32
N THR A 314 -25.90 1.17 11.67
CA THR A 314 -25.26 1.20 12.99
C THR A 314 -25.69 2.48 13.72
N ILE A 315 -25.69 2.43 15.05
CA ILE A 315 -25.89 3.62 15.90
C ILE A 315 -24.57 3.86 16.61
N ASP A 316 -24.04 5.08 16.51
CA ASP A 316 -22.82 5.45 17.22
C ASP A 316 -23.07 5.85 18.68
N GLU A 317 -21.99 6.15 19.40
CA GLU A 317 -22.02 6.56 20.81
C GLU A 317 -22.80 7.87 21.07
N TYR A 318 -23.04 8.69 20.03
CA TYR A 318 -23.82 9.93 20.10
C TYR A 318 -25.29 9.73 19.71
N GLY A 319 -25.71 8.49 19.46
CA GLY A 319 -27.07 8.16 19.04
C GLY A 319 -27.36 8.49 17.57
N GLN A 320 -26.34 8.79 16.75
CA GLN A 320 -26.51 9.03 15.33
C GLN A 320 -26.66 7.70 14.60
N THR A 321 -27.72 7.58 13.81
CA THR A 321 -27.92 6.44 12.90
C THR A 321 -27.10 6.61 11.63
N TRP A 322 -26.36 5.57 11.28
CA TRP A 322 -25.54 5.46 10.09
C TRP A 322 -26.06 4.31 9.24
N TYR A 323 -26.91 4.64 8.28
CA TYR A 323 -27.43 3.66 7.34
C TYR A 323 -26.35 3.18 6.38
N GLN A 324 -26.41 1.91 6.02
CA GLN A 324 -25.68 1.41 4.87
C GLN A 324 -26.38 1.79 3.58
N TYR A 325 -25.61 1.92 2.51
CA TYR A 325 -26.12 2.16 1.17
C TYR A 325 -26.02 0.86 0.37
N ALA A 326 -26.97 0.64 -0.52
CA ALA A 326 -27.03 -0.51 -1.41
C ALA A 326 -27.24 -0.04 -2.86
N PHE A 327 -26.86 -0.88 -3.82
CA PHE A 327 -27.11 -0.62 -5.23
C PHE A 327 -28.55 -0.95 -5.61
N ASP A 328 -29.10 -0.18 -6.54
CA ASP A 328 -30.39 -0.50 -7.16
C ASP A 328 -30.30 -1.77 -8.03
N LYS A 329 -29.13 -2.03 -8.61
CA LYS A 329 -28.86 -3.17 -9.50
C LYS A 329 -27.46 -3.74 -9.25
N PRO A 330 -27.21 -4.40 -8.10
CA PRO A 330 -25.89 -4.95 -7.81
C PRO A 330 -25.55 -6.10 -8.76
N GLU A 331 -24.28 -6.21 -9.08
CA GLU A 331 -23.62 -7.36 -9.69
C GLU A 331 -22.80 -8.11 -8.62
N ALA A 332 -22.15 -9.22 -9.01
CA ALA A 332 -21.50 -10.14 -8.07
C ALA A 332 -20.45 -9.45 -7.18
N MET A 333 -19.64 -8.56 -7.76
CA MET A 333 -18.55 -7.88 -7.07
C MET A 333 -18.91 -6.49 -6.57
N SER A 334 -20.14 -5.99 -6.78
CA SER A 334 -20.51 -4.64 -6.36
C SER A 334 -20.45 -4.51 -4.84
N ARG A 335 -19.68 -3.54 -4.34
CA ARG A 335 -19.57 -3.23 -2.92
C ARG A 335 -19.70 -1.74 -2.66
N VAL A 336 -20.32 -1.40 -1.54
CA VAL A 336 -20.42 -0.02 -1.04
C VAL A 336 -19.65 0.06 0.26
N PHE A 337 -18.76 1.06 0.36
CA PHE A 337 -17.96 1.29 1.56
C PHE A 337 -18.53 2.50 2.31
N GLY A 338 -19.51 2.24 3.19
CA GLY A 338 -20.18 3.27 3.99
C GLY A 338 -19.25 4.25 4.74
N PRO A 339 -18.12 3.80 5.32
CA PRO A 339 -17.18 4.69 5.98
C PRO A 339 -16.36 5.60 5.06
N LEU A 340 -16.36 5.39 3.75
CA LEU A 340 -15.48 6.08 2.82
C LEU A 340 -16.26 7.08 1.96
N ALA A 341 -15.74 8.29 1.78
CA ALA A 341 -16.26 9.29 0.86
C ALA A 341 -15.44 9.32 -0.43
N ARG A 342 -16.13 9.51 -1.56
CA ARG A 342 -15.50 9.62 -2.88
C ARG A 342 -15.35 11.07 -3.34
N TYR A 343 -14.27 11.33 -4.07
CA TYR A 343 -14.10 12.56 -4.83
C TYR A 343 -15.14 12.66 -5.94
N ARG A 344 -15.56 13.89 -6.22
CA ARG A 344 -16.36 14.24 -7.40
C ARG A 344 -15.40 14.60 -8.53
N PHE A 345 -14.84 13.61 -9.20
CA PHE A 345 -13.90 13.85 -10.33
C PHE A 345 -14.60 14.34 -11.61
N TYR A 346 -15.89 14.07 -11.76
CA TYR A 346 -16.68 14.48 -12.92
C TYR A 346 -17.99 15.11 -12.49
N GLU A 347 -18.51 15.97 -13.35
CA GLU A 347 -19.87 16.48 -13.22
C GLU A 347 -20.89 15.37 -13.52
N SER A 348 -22.07 15.44 -12.89
CA SER A 348 -23.18 14.54 -13.22
C SER A 348 -23.98 15.06 -14.42
N LYS A 349 -24.48 14.15 -15.26
CA LYS A 349 -25.49 14.49 -16.28
C LYS A 349 -26.84 14.75 -15.64
N ASP A 350 -27.64 15.61 -16.27
CA ASP A 350 -29.04 15.88 -15.90
C ASP A 350 -29.25 16.09 -14.39
N ASN A 351 -28.33 16.81 -13.77
CA ASN A 351 -28.32 17.08 -12.33
C ASN A 351 -28.40 15.80 -11.46
N ASN A 352 -27.74 14.72 -11.90
CA ASN A 352 -27.65 13.42 -11.23
C ASN A 352 -28.98 12.65 -11.09
N GLN A 353 -30.01 12.96 -11.90
CA GLN A 353 -31.31 12.25 -11.84
C GLN A 353 -31.21 10.75 -12.12
N ARG A 354 -30.23 10.33 -12.93
CA ARG A 354 -30.02 8.93 -13.35
C ARG A 354 -28.70 8.34 -12.89
N TRP A 355 -28.00 9.00 -11.97
CA TRP A 355 -26.69 8.55 -11.47
C TRP A 355 -25.60 8.42 -12.55
N GLU A 356 -25.71 9.20 -13.64
CA GLU A 356 -24.73 9.19 -14.73
C GLU A 356 -23.70 10.31 -14.58
N LEU A 357 -22.43 9.99 -14.83
CA LEU A 357 -21.35 10.97 -14.94
C LEU A 357 -21.21 11.50 -16.37
N ASP A 358 -20.83 12.77 -16.50
CA ASP A 358 -20.42 13.41 -17.74
C ASP A 358 -18.89 13.42 -17.83
N PHE A 359 -18.34 12.39 -18.49
CA PHE A 359 -16.89 12.25 -18.66
C PHE A 359 -16.26 13.36 -19.53
N ASN A 360 -17.06 14.16 -20.24
CA ASN A 360 -16.57 15.34 -20.99
C ASN A 360 -16.49 16.60 -20.11
N ARG A 361 -16.96 16.53 -18.86
CA ARG A 361 -16.98 17.64 -17.90
C ARG A 361 -16.24 17.26 -16.62
N PRO A 362 -14.89 17.20 -16.64
CA PRO A 362 -14.10 16.93 -15.45
C PRO A 362 -14.24 18.08 -14.44
N ASN A 363 -14.33 17.75 -13.15
CA ASN A 363 -14.26 18.72 -12.06
C ASN A 363 -12.78 19.06 -11.79
N LEU A 364 -12.22 19.96 -12.59
CA LEU A 364 -10.79 20.30 -12.58
C LEU A 364 -10.24 20.61 -11.17
N PRO A 365 -10.94 21.35 -10.29
CA PRO A 365 -10.51 21.54 -8.92
C PRO A 365 -10.22 20.24 -8.14
N ALA A 366 -11.04 19.20 -8.29
CA ALA A 366 -10.85 17.93 -7.57
C ALA A 366 -9.61 17.18 -8.07
N TRP A 367 -9.42 17.14 -9.40
CA TRP A 367 -8.21 16.57 -10.02
C TRP A 367 -6.95 17.28 -9.57
N GLN A 368 -6.94 18.60 -9.63
CA GLN A 368 -5.79 19.40 -9.24
C GLN A 368 -5.50 19.28 -7.74
N TYR A 369 -6.53 19.23 -6.90
CA TYR A 369 -6.37 19.07 -5.46
C TYR A 369 -5.59 17.80 -5.11
N VAL A 370 -6.04 16.64 -5.59
CA VAL A 370 -5.38 15.37 -5.26
C VAL A 370 -3.97 15.29 -5.85
N CYS A 371 -3.77 15.75 -7.09
CA CYS A 371 -2.44 15.79 -7.71
C CYS A 371 -1.45 16.65 -6.92
N ARG A 372 -1.88 17.85 -6.49
CA ARG A 372 -1.04 18.75 -5.68
C ARG A 372 -0.72 18.13 -4.33
N LYS A 373 -1.70 17.58 -3.61
CA LYS A 373 -1.47 16.99 -2.29
C LYS A 373 -0.49 15.81 -2.31
N VAL A 374 -0.60 14.92 -3.30
CA VAL A 374 0.35 13.82 -3.45
C VAL A 374 1.73 14.34 -3.88
N SER A 375 1.82 15.33 -4.76
CA SER A 375 3.10 15.97 -5.12
C SER A 375 3.77 16.66 -3.94
N ASP A 376 3.00 17.34 -3.07
CA ASP A 376 3.53 17.97 -1.87
C ASP A 376 4.05 16.91 -0.87
N CYS A 377 3.33 15.79 -0.71
CA CYS A 377 3.80 14.64 0.07
C CYS A 377 5.10 14.07 -0.50
N GLN A 378 5.14 13.82 -1.81
CA GLN A 378 6.33 13.32 -2.50
C GLN A 378 7.52 14.26 -2.26
N ARG A 379 7.34 15.58 -2.41
CA ARG A 379 8.40 16.57 -2.18
C ARG A 379 8.85 16.61 -0.73
N ALA A 380 7.91 16.55 0.22
CA ALA A 380 8.21 16.60 1.64
C ALA A 380 9.07 15.40 2.06
N TYR A 381 8.65 14.18 1.71
CA TYR A 381 9.24 12.95 2.24
C TYR A 381 10.18 12.22 1.27
N ASN A 382 10.23 12.65 0.01
CA ASN A 382 11.05 12.08 -1.06
C ASN A 382 10.65 10.65 -1.44
N PHE A 383 9.35 10.34 -1.51
CA PHE A 383 8.88 9.04 -2.00
C PHE A 383 9.21 8.82 -3.49
N ASP A 384 9.50 7.58 -3.86
CA ASP A 384 9.94 7.16 -5.20
C ASP A 384 8.81 6.61 -6.06
N PHE A 385 7.79 6.05 -5.42
CA PHE A 385 6.64 5.48 -6.11
C PHE A 385 5.37 5.62 -5.27
N MET A 386 4.25 5.40 -5.93
CA MET A 386 2.96 5.21 -5.27
C MET A 386 2.46 3.80 -5.50
N ARG A 387 1.85 3.22 -4.47
CA ARG A 387 0.89 2.13 -4.61
C ARG A 387 -0.50 2.76 -4.73
N GLY A 388 -1.15 2.62 -5.88
CA GLY A 388 -2.49 3.17 -6.08
C GLY A 388 -3.55 2.19 -5.62
N ASP A 389 -4.29 2.56 -4.58
CA ASP A 389 -5.41 1.79 -4.05
C ASP A 389 -6.59 1.77 -5.02
N MET A 390 -7.29 0.64 -5.10
CA MET A 390 -8.43 0.42 -6.00
C MET A 390 -8.13 0.80 -7.46
N ALA A 391 -6.90 0.56 -7.94
CA ALA A 391 -6.48 0.91 -9.30
C ALA A 391 -7.23 0.15 -10.41
N HIS A 392 -8.05 -0.84 -10.04
CA HIS A 392 -8.95 -1.53 -10.95
C HIS A 392 -10.25 -0.73 -11.22
N VAL A 393 -10.51 0.38 -10.52
CA VAL A 393 -11.75 1.15 -10.68
C VAL A 393 -11.77 1.88 -12.03
N GLN A 394 -12.49 1.30 -12.98
CA GLN A 394 -12.73 1.88 -14.30
C GLN A 394 -14.19 2.35 -14.36
N MET A 395 -14.42 3.66 -14.27
CA MET A 395 -15.79 4.19 -14.14
C MET A 395 -16.59 4.31 -15.45
N ARG A 396 -15.95 4.24 -16.64
CA ARG A 396 -16.63 4.50 -17.92
C ARG A 396 -17.32 3.21 -18.40
N PRO A 397 -18.66 3.16 -18.52
CA PRO A 397 -19.37 1.91 -18.87
C PRO A 397 -18.93 1.25 -20.20
N GLY A 398 -18.34 2.01 -21.13
CA GLY A 398 -17.78 1.49 -22.38
C GLY A 398 -16.37 0.90 -22.25
N GLY A 399 -15.82 0.78 -21.03
CA GLY A 399 -14.45 0.36 -20.79
C GLY A 399 -13.41 1.43 -21.18
N VAL A 400 -12.23 0.98 -21.60
CA VAL A 400 -11.11 1.85 -22.00
C VAL A 400 -11.47 2.63 -23.27
N PRO A 401 -11.41 3.97 -23.27
CA PRO A 401 -11.69 4.77 -24.45
C PRO A 401 -10.61 4.59 -25.52
N THR A 402 -10.98 4.75 -26.80
CA THR A 402 -10.02 4.69 -27.92
C THR A 402 -8.90 5.73 -27.80
N ALA A 403 -9.22 6.91 -27.24
CA ALA A 403 -8.26 7.94 -26.89
C ALA A 403 -8.29 8.17 -25.38
N VAL A 404 -7.15 7.97 -24.73
CA VAL A 404 -6.99 8.15 -23.28
C VAL A 404 -6.65 9.61 -23.00
N ASP A 405 -7.63 10.37 -22.50
CA ASP A 405 -7.46 11.76 -22.11
C ASP A 405 -6.74 11.93 -20.74
N GLU A 406 -6.41 13.17 -20.39
CA GLU A 406 -5.69 13.50 -19.14
C GLU A 406 -6.50 13.21 -17.87
N TYR A 407 -7.83 13.19 -17.99
CA TYR A 407 -8.76 12.97 -16.87
C TYR A 407 -9.35 11.57 -16.89
N TYR A 408 -8.73 10.61 -17.57
CA TYR A 408 -9.24 9.24 -17.65
C TYR A 408 -9.23 8.55 -16.27
N ASP A 409 -8.17 8.71 -15.49
CA ASP A 409 -7.94 8.02 -14.22
C ASP A 409 -7.13 8.89 -13.23
N PRO A 410 -7.55 9.02 -11.96
CA PRO A 410 -6.88 9.87 -10.96
C PRO A 410 -5.46 9.44 -10.63
N LEU A 411 -5.17 8.13 -10.59
CA LEU A 411 -3.84 7.64 -10.26
C LEU A 411 -2.86 7.96 -11.41
N ARG A 412 -3.28 7.76 -12.66
CA ARG A 412 -2.49 8.22 -13.82
C ARG A 412 -2.20 9.72 -13.76
N ALA A 413 -3.21 10.55 -13.48
CA ALA A 413 -3.05 11.99 -13.41
C ALA A 413 -2.05 12.39 -12.32
N ILE A 414 -2.10 11.75 -11.14
CA ILE A 414 -1.16 11.96 -10.04
C ILE A 414 0.27 11.61 -10.47
N LYS A 415 0.50 10.42 -11.05
CA LYS A 415 1.83 10.01 -11.54
C LYS A 415 2.39 11.04 -12.52
N LYS A 416 1.61 11.42 -13.53
CA LYS A 416 2.00 12.40 -14.56
C LYS A 416 2.33 13.75 -13.96
N PHE A 417 1.52 14.20 -13.00
CA PHE A 417 1.73 15.47 -12.32
C PHE A 417 3.05 15.47 -11.55
N VAL A 418 3.32 14.43 -10.74
CA VAL A 418 4.58 14.30 -9.99
C VAL A 418 5.79 14.26 -10.93
N GLN A 419 5.73 13.47 -12.00
CA GLN A 419 6.79 13.41 -13.01
C GLN A 419 7.05 14.78 -13.66
N ALA A 420 5.99 15.50 -14.02
CA ALA A 420 6.09 16.85 -14.58
C ALA A 420 6.66 17.89 -13.59
N THR A 421 6.57 17.65 -12.27
CA THR A 421 7.18 18.50 -11.25
C THR A 421 8.67 18.24 -10.99
N GLY A 422 9.33 17.39 -11.79
CA GLY A 422 10.78 17.20 -11.75
C GLY A 422 11.25 15.85 -11.19
N VAL A 423 10.34 14.88 -11.04
CA VAL A 423 10.65 13.53 -10.55
C VAL A 423 10.29 12.49 -11.61
N PRO A 424 10.99 12.48 -12.76
CA PRO A 424 10.60 11.66 -13.92
C PRO A 424 10.62 10.15 -13.63
N TYR A 425 11.38 9.72 -12.61
CA TYR A 425 11.45 8.34 -12.15
C TYR A 425 10.29 7.93 -11.23
N PHE A 426 9.38 8.83 -10.85
CA PHE A 426 8.28 8.49 -9.94
C PHE A 426 7.38 7.41 -10.55
N ALA A 427 7.26 6.28 -9.86
CA ALA A 427 6.62 5.08 -10.40
C ALA A 427 5.24 4.77 -9.79
N PHE A 428 4.47 3.90 -10.46
CA PHE A 428 3.12 3.52 -10.09
C PHE A 428 2.96 2.00 -10.05
N PHE A 429 2.77 1.50 -8.83
CA PHE A 429 2.35 0.14 -8.51
C PHE A 429 0.82 0.11 -8.35
N ALA A 430 0.11 -0.57 -9.24
CA ALA A 430 -1.35 -0.61 -9.26
C ALA A 430 -1.89 -1.76 -8.39
N GLU A 431 -2.81 -1.46 -7.46
CA GLU A 431 -3.59 -2.51 -6.80
C GLU A 431 -4.72 -2.99 -7.70
N THR A 432 -4.41 -4.01 -8.48
CA THR A 432 -5.40 -4.71 -9.31
C THR A 432 -5.20 -6.21 -9.20
N PHE A 433 -6.18 -7.01 -9.64
CA PHE A 433 -6.20 -8.46 -9.43
C PHE A 433 -6.18 -9.25 -10.74
N LEU A 434 -6.06 -8.58 -11.88
CA LEU A 434 -6.07 -9.17 -13.22
C LEU A 434 -7.33 -10.01 -13.47
N ALA A 435 -8.46 -9.52 -12.98
CA ALA A 435 -9.74 -10.20 -13.06
C ALA A 435 -10.20 -10.30 -14.52
N PRO A 436 -11.10 -11.26 -14.83
CA PRO A 436 -11.73 -11.32 -16.13
C PRO A 436 -12.45 -10.01 -16.48
N PRO A 437 -12.65 -9.72 -17.79
CA PRO A 437 -13.38 -8.54 -18.23
C PRO A 437 -14.75 -8.42 -17.55
N ASP A 438 -15.15 -7.18 -17.27
CA ASP A 438 -16.47 -6.86 -16.71
C ASP A 438 -16.76 -7.47 -15.31
N THR A 439 -15.73 -7.96 -14.60
CA THR A 439 -15.90 -8.56 -13.26
C THR A 439 -15.64 -7.54 -12.14
N MET A 440 -14.45 -6.93 -12.13
CA MET A 440 -14.04 -5.92 -11.12
C MET A 440 -14.12 -4.49 -11.65
N SER A 441 -14.24 -4.33 -12.97
CA SER A 441 -14.19 -3.05 -13.69
C SER A 441 -14.97 -3.17 -15.00
N TYR A 442 -15.44 -2.06 -15.58
CA TYR A 442 -15.98 -2.13 -16.94
C TYR A 442 -14.86 -2.34 -17.96
N GLY A 443 -15.04 -3.30 -18.85
CA GLY A 443 -14.09 -3.66 -19.90
C GLY A 443 -12.94 -4.56 -19.42
N ASN A 444 -11.84 -4.54 -20.17
CA ASN A 444 -10.67 -5.38 -19.95
C ASN A 444 -9.66 -4.71 -19.00
N GLU A 445 -9.30 -5.37 -17.90
CA GLU A 445 -8.39 -4.84 -16.89
C GLU A 445 -6.95 -4.65 -17.40
N LEU A 446 -6.47 -5.50 -18.31
CA LEU A 446 -5.13 -5.37 -18.89
C LEU A 446 -5.03 -4.11 -19.76
N ASP A 447 -6.07 -3.83 -20.54
CA ASP A 447 -6.12 -2.63 -21.38
C ASP A 447 -6.25 -1.38 -20.50
N HIS A 448 -6.95 -1.48 -19.36
CA HIS A 448 -7.04 -0.41 -18.38
C HIS A 448 -5.68 -0.11 -17.74
N LEU A 449 -4.94 -1.13 -17.32
CA LEU A 449 -3.58 -1.00 -16.76
C LEU A 449 -2.60 -0.31 -17.73
N ASP A 450 -2.64 -0.69 -19.02
CA ASP A 450 -1.86 -0.01 -20.07
C ASP A 450 -2.29 1.47 -20.22
N ALA A 451 -3.60 1.75 -20.14
CA ALA A 451 -4.16 3.09 -20.29
C ALA A 451 -3.84 4.02 -19.12
N ILE A 452 -3.82 3.51 -17.88
CA ILE A 452 -3.45 4.29 -16.68
C ILE A 452 -1.94 4.43 -16.51
N GLU A 453 -1.15 3.84 -17.42
CA GLU A 453 0.32 3.86 -17.40
C GLU A 453 0.89 3.30 -16.07
N ALA A 454 0.28 2.23 -15.56
CA ALA A 454 0.85 1.47 -14.45
C ALA A 454 2.22 0.90 -14.87
N ASP A 455 3.23 1.02 -14.02
CA ASP A 455 4.52 0.38 -14.29
C ASP A 455 4.45 -1.09 -13.88
N SER A 456 3.77 -1.36 -12.77
CA SER A 456 3.64 -2.70 -12.23
C SER A 456 2.27 -2.88 -11.56
N THR A 457 1.78 -4.11 -11.43
CA THR A 457 0.49 -4.41 -10.78
C THR A 457 0.62 -5.56 -9.79
N LEU A 458 -0.22 -5.54 -8.76
CA LEU A 458 -0.25 -6.53 -7.68
C LEU A 458 -0.61 -7.94 -8.20
N GLY A 459 -1.74 -8.05 -8.90
CA GLY A 459 -2.26 -9.31 -9.38
C GLY A 459 -2.83 -10.24 -8.27
N ASP A 460 -3.06 -11.50 -8.62
CA ASP A 460 -3.85 -12.47 -7.85
C ASP A 460 -3.14 -13.78 -7.45
N LEU A 461 -1.89 -14.03 -7.86
CA LEU A 461 -1.15 -15.27 -7.51
C LEU A 461 -1.07 -15.58 -6.00
N GLN A 462 -1.13 -14.56 -5.14
CA GLN A 462 -1.19 -14.68 -3.68
C GLN A 462 -2.52 -15.24 -3.15
N SER A 463 -3.55 -15.30 -3.98
CA SER A 463 -4.90 -15.75 -3.64
C SER A 463 -5.23 -17.12 -4.27
N MET A 464 -4.20 -17.96 -4.48
CA MET A 464 -4.32 -19.26 -5.12
C MET A 464 -3.45 -20.29 -4.41
N VAL A 465 -3.85 -21.56 -4.41
CA VAL A 465 -3.00 -22.64 -3.87
C VAL A 465 -1.89 -22.97 -4.87
N VAL A 466 -0.64 -23.03 -4.40
CA VAL A 466 0.49 -23.45 -5.24
C VAL A 466 0.24 -24.88 -5.71
N GLU A 467 0.58 -25.18 -6.98
CA GLU A 467 0.31 -26.44 -7.73
C GLU A 467 -1.04 -26.52 -8.44
N SER A 468 -2.03 -25.70 -8.08
CA SER A 468 -3.33 -25.75 -8.76
C SER A 468 -3.20 -25.40 -10.24
N ASP A 469 -4.09 -25.94 -11.07
CA ASP A 469 -4.15 -25.60 -12.50
C ASP A 469 -4.38 -24.10 -12.71
N GLU A 470 -5.17 -23.48 -11.83
CA GLU A 470 -5.43 -22.04 -11.82
C GLU A 470 -4.13 -21.24 -11.60
N PHE A 471 -3.34 -21.59 -10.56
CA PHE A 471 -2.06 -20.95 -10.29
C PHE A 471 -1.10 -21.06 -11.48
N ARG A 472 -1.00 -22.26 -12.09
CA ARG A 472 -0.13 -22.53 -13.24
C ARG A 472 -0.53 -21.69 -14.45
N HIS A 473 -1.83 -21.61 -14.72
CA HIS A 473 -2.37 -20.84 -15.83
C HIS A 473 -2.12 -19.34 -15.64
N HIS A 474 -2.43 -18.80 -14.46
CA HIS A 474 -2.22 -17.39 -14.16
C HIS A 474 -0.74 -17.02 -14.20
N PHE A 475 0.13 -17.88 -13.65
CA PHE A 475 1.57 -17.62 -13.67
C PHE A 475 2.14 -17.65 -15.10
N ALA A 476 1.69 -18.57 -15.95
CA ALA A 476 2.05 -18.55 -17.37
C ALA A 476 1.56 -17.27 -18.08
N ASN A 477 0.34 -16.82 -17.78
CA ASN A 477 -0.22 -15.58 -18.31
C ASN A 477 0.61 -14.36 -17.90
N TYR A 478 1.05 -14.28 -16.64
CA TYR A 478 1.88 -13.17 -16.15
C TYR A 478 3.15 -13.00 -16.98
N TYR A 479 3.83 -14.12 -17.26
CA TYR A 479 5.02 -14.09 -18.09
C TYR A 479 4.71 -13.68 -19.54
N GLY A 480 3.54 -14.06 -20.07
CA GLY A 480 3.02 -13.55 -21.34
C GLY A 480 2.77 -12.04 -21.30
N TYR A 481 2.21 -11.51 -20.21
CA TYR A 481 1.91 -10.09 -20.06
C TYR A 481 3.18 -9.24 -19.98
N ILE A 482 4.21 -9.67 -19.25
CA ILE A 482 5.51 -8.95 -19.18
C ILE A 482 6.10 -8.70 -20.58
N LYS A 483 5.85 -9.59 -21.55
CA LYS A 483 6.36 -9.48 -22.92
C LYS A 483 5.46 -8.67 -23.85
N THR A 484 4.16 -8.58 -23.55
CA THR A 484 3.14 -8.06 -24.47
C THR A 484 2.47 -6.78 -23.99
N ARG A 485 2.59 -6.45 -22.69
CA ARG A 485 1.97 -5.30 -22.04
C ARG A 485 3.02 -4.28 -21.60
N ARG A 486 2.58 -3.06 -21.30
CA ARG A 486 3.46 -1.98 -20.84
C ARG A 486 3.70 -2.01 -19.35
N PHE A 487 2.94 -2.78 -18.59
CA PHE A 487 3.10 -3.00 -17.16
C PHE A 487 3.69 -4.41 -16.89
N ALA A 488 4.23 -4.60 -15.70
CA ALA A 488 4.70 -5.90 -15.22
C ALA A 488 3.86 -6.41 -14.03
N PRO A 489 3.17 -7.57 -14.13
CA PRO A 489 2.57 -8.24 -12.98
C PRO A 489 3.62 -8.63 -11.93
N ASN A 490 3.33 -8.43 -10.65
CA ASN A 490 4.19 -8.90 -9.57
C ASN A 490 4.01 -10.38 -9.32
N PHE A 491 5.10 -11.09 -9.10
CA PHE A 491 5.07 -12.34 -8.37
C PHE A 491 4.81 -12.05 -6.89
N THR A 492 3.56 -11.74 -6.54
CA THR A 492 3.18 -11.45 -5.16
C THR A 492 3.15 -12.74 -4.35
N VAL A 493 4.02 -12.80 -3.35
CA VAL A 493 4.07 -13.89 -2.38
C VAL A 493 2.87 -13.78 -1.45
N MET A 494 2.74 -12.65 -0.76
CA MET A 494 1.68 -12.31 0.18
C MET A 494 1.69 -10.79 0.37
N THR A 495 0.55 -10.13 0.55
CA THR A 495 0.51 -8.74 1.01
C THR A 495 0.24 -8.63 2.50
N ALA A 496 0.77 -7.59 3.14
CA ALA A 496 0.47 -7.29 4.55
C ALA A 496 -1.02 -6.97 4.80
N ASP A 497 -1.78 -6.67 3.74
CA ASP A 497 -3.21 -6.42 3.82
C ASP A 497 -4.08 -7.62 3.36
N LYS A 498 -3.46 -8.73 2.92
CA LYS A 498 -4.12 -10.04 2.68
C LYS A 498 -3.60 -11.15 3.58
N ASP A 499 -2.69 -10.86 4.51
CA ASP A 499 -2.41 -11.77 5.60
C ASP A 499 -3.59 -11.76 6.57
N ASP A 500 -4.59 -12.57 6.22
CA ASP A 500 -5.93 -12.63 6.79
C ASP A 500 -6.34 -14.10 6.92
N PRO A 501 -7.05 -14.49 8.00
CA PRO A 501 -7.43 -15.88 8.25
C PRO A 501 -8.24 -16.52 7.12
N ARG A 502 -8.96 -15.72 6.33
CA ARG A 502 -9.75 -16.23 5.18
C ARG A 502 -8.86 -16.77 4.06
N PHE A 503 -7.58 -16.44 4.05
CA PHE A 503 -6.64 -16.77 2.98
C PHE A 503 -5.54 -17.74 3.41
N ASP A 504 -5.61 -18.30 4.63
CA ASP A 504 -4.61 -19.24 5.16
C ASP A 504 -4.37 -20.44 4.25
N GLU A 505 -5.41 -20.93 3.56
CA GLU A 505 -5.32 -22.09 2.69
C GLU A 505 -4.26 -21.92 1.57
N PHE A 506 -4.01 -20.70 1.12
CA PHE A 506 -3.03 -20.41 0.06
C PHE A 506 -1.56 -20.51 0.53
N TYR A 507 -1.34 -20.58 1.85
CA TYR A 507 -0.03 -20.53 2.50
C TYR A 507 0.30 -21.78 3.33
N ARG A 508 -0.54 -22.82 3.26
CA ARG A 508 -0.25 -24.12 3.89
C ARG A 508 0.83 -24.91 3.14
N THR A 509 0.99 -24.66 1.84
CA THR A 509 1.99 -25.30 0.97
C THR A 509 2.66 -24.27 0.05
N GLY A 510 3.81 -24.64 -0.52
CA GLY A 510 4.47 -23.83 -1.56
C GLY A 510 5.11 -22.51 -1.11
N ASN A 511 5.19 -22.20 0.18
CA ASN A 511 5.78 -20.95 0.67
C ASN A 511 7.24 -20.72 0.21
N LEU A 512 8.07 -21.77 0.27
CA LEU A 512 9.46 -21.69 -0.19
C LEU A 512 9.56 -21.58 -1.71
N PHE A 513 8.68 -22.25 -2.45
CA PHE A 513 8.55 -22.06 -3.89
C PHE A 513 8.23 -20.61 -4.23
N ARG A 514 7.24 -20.01 -3.55
CA ARG A 514 6.84 -18.61 -3.76
C ARG A 514 8.02 -17.67 -3.52
N TYR A 515 8.66 -17.79 -2.37
CA TYR A 515 9.76 -16.91 -1.98
C TYR A 515 10.98 -17.07 -2.91
N PHE A 516 11.38 -18.30 -3.22
CA PHE A 516 12.48 -18.59 -4.12
C PHE A 516 12.22 -18.01 -5.52
N THR A 517 11.03 -18.25 -6.06
CA THR A 517 10.64 -17.77 -7.40
C THR A 517 10.58 -16.24 -7.45
N ALA A 518 9.98 -15.61 -6.43
CA ALA A 518 9.91 -14.15 -6.29
C ALA A 518 11.30 -13.50 -6.31
N LEU A 519 12.30 -14.13 -5.69
CA LEU A 519 13.65 -13.57 -5.61
C LEU A 519 14.49 -13.84 -6.86
N PHE A 520 14.36 -15.01 -7.48
CA PHE A 520 15.24 -15.45 -8.58
C PHE A 520 14.66 -15.28 -10.00
N LEU A 521 13.38 -14.93 -10.16
CA LEU A 521 12.86 -14.40 -11.43
C LEU A 521 13.21 -12.92 -11.58
N THR A 522 14.47 -12.65 -11.87
CA THR A 522 15.04 -11.28 -11.80
C THR A 522 14.54 -10.30 -12.88
N ASP A 523 13.67 -10.74 -13.79
CA ASP A 523 12.98 -9.90 -14.79
C ASP A 523 11.47 -9.77 -14.54
N MET A 524 10.97 -10.31 -13.44
CA MET A 524 9.60 -10.13 -12.95
C MET A 524 9.67 -9.43 -11.58
N PRO A 525 8.89 -8.36 -11.34
CA PRO A 525 8.88 -7.73 -10.04
C PRO A 525 8.19 -8.65 -9.02
N SER A 526 8.44 -8.44 -7.72
CA SER A 526 7.79 -9.23 -6.68
C SER A 526 7.34 -8.38 -5.50
N TYR A 527 6.42 -8.94 -4.71
CA TYR A 527 5.92 -8.30 -3.49
C TYR A 527 5.82 -9.31 -2.35
N VAL A 528 6.39 -8.98 -1.20
CA VAL A 528 6.35 -9.80 0.01
C VAL A 528 5.88 -8.96 1.20
N GLY A 529 4.87 -9.44 1.92
CA GLY A 529 4.42 -8.82 3.17
C GLY A 529 5.43 -9.04 4.28
N LEU A 530 5.58 -8.03 5.14
CA LEU A 530 6.40 -8.11 6.35
C LEU A 530 6.04 -9.36 7.17
N GLY A 531 7.07 -10.05 7.65
CA GLY A 531 6.92 -11.19 8.56
C GLY A 531 6.60 -12.51 7.86
N PHE A 532 6.49 -12.54 6.53
CA PHE A 532 6.33 -13.79 5.78
C PHE A 532 7.40 -14.83 6.15
N GLU A 533 8.63 -14.42 6.45
CA GLU A 533 9.72 -15.35 6.78
C GLU A 533 9.51 -16.17 8.06
N VAL A 534 8.64 -15.71 8.97
CA VAL A 534 8.34 -16.39 10.24
C VAL A 534 6.87 -16.78 10.35
N ARG A 535 6.04 -16.46 9.35
CA ARG A 535 4.60 -16.69 9.35
C ARG A 535 4.28 -18.16 9.65
N ASN A 536 3.34 -18.35 10.58
CA ASN A 536 2.78 -19.67 10.87
C ASN A 536 2.03 -20.23 9.65
N LEU A 537 1.96 -21.56 9.56
CA LEU A 537 1.22 -22.22 8.48
C LEU A 537 -0.31 -22.04 8.62
N HIS A 538 -0.80 -21.88 9.85
CA HIS A 538 -2.23 -21.80 10.17
C HIS A 538 -3.07 -22.94 9.55
N GLU A 539 -2.78 -24.18 9.96
CA GLU A 539 -3.63 -25.34 9.62
C GLU A 539 -5.08 -25.11 10.08
N ASN A 540 -5.23 -24.44 11.23
CA ASN A 540 -6.47 -23.83 11.69
C ASN A 540 -6.24 -22.32 11.82
N ARG A 541 -7.33 -21.54 11.84
CA ARG A 541 -7.30 -20.10 12.09
C ARG A 541 -6.49 -19.80 13.36
N GLY A 542 -5.47 -18.95 13.22
CA GLY A 542 -4.66 -18.43 14.33
C GLY A 542 -5.39 -17.35 15.14
N ALA A 543 -4.72 -16.81 16.16
CA ALA A 543 -5.24 -15.63 16.85
C ALA A 543 -5.26 -14.41 15.90
N ASN A 544 -6.15 -13.46 16.13
CA ASN A 544 -6.25 -12.28 15.27
C ASN A 544 -4.96 -11.44 15.27
N GLU A 545 -4.25 -11.44 16.39
CA GLU A 545 -2.96 -10.81 16.60
C GLU A 545 -1.84 -11.36 15.69
N GLU A 546 -2.03 -12.55 15.10
CA GLU A 546 -1.05 -13.19 14.20
C GLU A 546 -1.18 -12.71 12.74
N TYR A 547 -2.18 -11.88 12.43
CA TYR A 547 -2.51 -11.46 11.06
C TYR A 547 -2.29 -9.96 10.86
N THR A 548 -1.36 -9.60 9.98
CA THR A 548 -1.01 -8.19 9.74
C THR A 548 -2.17 -7.36 9.16
N LYS A 549 -3.13 -7.98 8.44
CA LYS A 549 -4.33 -7.29 7.92
C LYS A 549 -5.22 -6.77 9.03
N LEU A 550 -5.33 -7.46 10.16
CA LEU A 550 -6.28 -7.07 11.20
C LEU A 550 -5.86 -5.78 11.91
N TYR A 551 -4.56 -5.46 11.91
CA TYR A 551 -4.02 -4.17 12.34
C TYR A 551 -4.22 -3.04 11.32
N VAL A 552 -4.79 -3.28 10.14
CA VAL A 552 -5.28 -2.17 9.29
C VAL A 552 -6.42 -1.43 9.99
N PHE A 553 -7.16 -2.11 10.87
CA PHE A 553 -8.25 -1.57 11.65
C PHE A 553 -7.80 -1.31 13.09
N GLN A 554 -8.54 -0.45 13.79
CA GLN A 554 -8.46 -0.32 15.24
C GLN A 554 -9.87 -0.52 15.78
N ILE A 555 -10.27 -1.79 15.88
CA ILE A 555 -11.60 -2.18 16.32
C ILE A 555 -11.44 -3.04 17.59
N GLY A 556 -12.03 -2.59 18.69
CA GLY A 556 -12.10 -3.33 19.95
C GLY A 556 -13.45 -4.01 20.20
N ASP A 557 -14.30 -4.11 19.17
CA ASP A 557 -15.65 -4.67 19.27
C ASP A 557 -15.64 -6.16 18.90
N ASP A 558 -15.80 -7.03 19.90
CA ASP A 558 -15.81 -8.49 19.75
C ASP A 558 -16.92 -9.03 18.84
N ARG A 559 -17.94 -8.21 18.52
CA ARG A 559 -18.97 -8.56 17.53
C ARG A 559 -18.44 -8.54 16.10
N GLN A 560 -17.22 -8.03 15.88
CA GLN A 560 -16.52 -8.04 14.59
C GLN A 560 -15.30 -8.97 14.65
N PRO A 561 -15.51 -10.30 14.73
CA PRO A 561 -14.43 -11.27 14.95
C PRO A 561 -13.35 -11.28 13.86
N ASP A 562 -13.66 -10.77 12.66
CA ASP A 562 -12.72 -10.67 11.54
C ASP A 562 -11.98 -9.32 11.46
N LYS A 563 -12.08 -8.49 12.50
CA LYS A 563 -11.41 -7.18 12.56
C LYS A 563 -10.90 -6.79 13.94
N VAL A 564 -11.37 -7.47 14.99
CA VAL A 564 -11.02 -7.14 16.38
C VAL A 564 -9.62 -7.62 16.73
N THR A 565 -8.85 -6.79 17.44
CA THR A 565 -7.54 -7.13 18.00
C THR A 565 -7.42 -6.52 19.40
N HIS A 566 -6.83 -7.25 20.35
CA HIS A 566 -6.72 -6.80 21.74
C HIS A 566 -5.28 -6.55 22.19
N GLU A 567 -4.33 -7.26 21.60
CA GLU A 567 -2.92 -7.18 21.98
C GLU A 567 -2.05 -6.67 20.82
N PRO A 568 -0.77 -6.34 21.06
CA PRO A 568 0.19 -6.05 19.98
C PRO A 568 0.37 -7.25 19.03
N PHE A 569 0.85 -6.96 17.81
CA PHE A 569 1.07 -7.97 16.78
C PHE A 569 1.99 -9.10 17.27
N ALA A 570 1.54 -10.34 17.05
CA ALA A 570 2.26 -11.55 17.42
C ALA A 570 3.00 -12.13 16.21
N TRP A 571 4.33 -12.13 16.29
CA TRP A 571 5.15 -12.74 15.25
C TRP A 571 4.98 -14.25 15.22
N GLY A 572 4.93 -14.79 14.00
CA GLY A 572 4.86 -16.24 13.78
C GLY A 572 6.07 -16.99 14.34
N GLN A 573 5.88 -18.30 14.52
CA GLN A 573 6.81 -19.21 15.18
C GLN A 573 7.45 -20.22 14.21
N ASN A 574 7.37 -19.97 12.91
CA ASN A 574 7.84 -20.89 11.87
C ASN A 574 9.36 -20.79 11.63
N ALA A 575 10.12 -21.38 12.55
CA ALA A 575 11.58 -21.35 12.54
C ALA A 575 12.20 -22.09 11.34
N ASP A 576 11.58 -23.18 10.87
CA ASP A 576 12.10 -23.94 9.73
C ASP A 576 11.98 -23.11 8.43
N GLN A 577 10.86 -22.40 8.22
CA GLN A 577 10.70 -21.46 7.11
C GLN A 577 11.71 -20.31 7.20
N PHE A 578 11.94 -19.74 8.38
CA PHE A 578 12.93 -18.68 8.58
C PHE A 578 14.34 -19.14 8.20
N VAL A 579 14.74 -20.34 8.63
CA VAL A 579 16.07 -20.89 8.32
C VAL A 579 16.23 -21.13 6.81
N ALA A 580 15.22 -21.71 6.17
CA ALA A 580 15.24 -21.97 4.73
C ALA A 580 15.31 -20.66 3.92
N ILE A 581 14.47 -19.68 4.25
CA ILE A 581 14.50 -18.35 3.63
C ILE A 581 15.83 -17.64 3.90
N GLY A 582 16.39 -17.74 5.10
CA GLY A 582 17.70 -17.18 5.44
C GLY A 582 18.82 -17.74 4.55
N ARG A 583 18.80 -19.04 4.26
CA ARG A 583 19.76 -19.68 3.34
C ARG A 583 19.56 -19.23 1.89
N ILE A 584 18.29 -19.13 1.44
CA ILE A 584 17.95 -18.59 0.12
C ILE A 584 18.48 -17.15 -0.02
N ARG A 585 18.21 -16.27 0.97
CA ARG A 585 18.68 -14.88 1.00
C ARG A 585 20.22 -14.79 0.94
N ALA A 586 20.91 -15.58 1.78
CA ALA A 586 22.37 -15.58 1.81
C ALA A 586 23.00 -16.06 0.49
N PHE A 587 22.42 -17.07 -0.15
CA PHE A 587 22.88 -17.52 -1.45
C PHE A 587 22.60 -16.48 -2.54
N ALA A 588 21.39 -15.91 -2.57
CA ALA A 588 21.01 -14.87 -3.52
C ALA A 588 21.98 -13.68 -3.45
N GLU A 589 22.29 -13.18 -2.25
CA GLU A 589 23.26 -12.10 -2.02
C GLU A 589 24.62 -12.40 -2.67
N SER A 590 25.09 -13.65 -2.62
CA SER A 590 26.40 -14.04 -3.17
C SER A 590 26.48 -14.01 -4.69
N ILE A 591 25.34 -14.15 -5.38
CA ILE A 591 25.28 -14.19 -6.85
C ILE A 591 24.49 -13.01 -7.45
N TRP A 592 23.89 -12.15 -6.62
CA TRP A 592 23.02 -11.05 -7.04
C TRP A 592 23.63 -10.16 -8.12
N PRO A 593 24.91 -9.72 -8.00
CA PRO A 593 25.54 -8.89 -9.03
C PRO A 593 25.63 -9.55 -10.41
N GLU A 594 25.61 -10.89 -10.46
CA GLU A 594 25.67 -11.64 -11.72
C GLU A 594 24.28 -11.80 -12.36
N ILE A 595 23.22 -11.88 -11.54
CA ILE A 595 21.88 -12.26 -11.99
C ILE A 595 20.86 -11.13 -12.02
N ALA A 596 21.05 -10.04 -11.28
CA ALA A 596 20.05 -8.98 -11.16
C ALA A 596 19.65 -8.40 -12.54
N GLY A 597 18.35 -8.29 -12.77
CA GLY A 597 17.79 -7.74 -14.02
C GLY A 597 18.02 -8.59 -15.26
N LYS A 598 18.41 -9.86 -15.14
CA LYS A 598 18.63 -10.73 -16.31
C LYS A 598 17.31 -11.34 -16.77
N ALA A 599 17.07 -11.29 -18.08
CA ALA A 599 15.84 -11.82 -18.67
C ALA A 599 15.79 -13.36 -18.55
N THR A 600 14.61 -13.89 -18.26
CA THR A 600 14.35 -15.31 -18.01
C THR A 600 14.19 -16.07 -19.34
N LYS A 601 14.86 -17.22 -19.44
CA LYS A 601 14.66 -18.27 -20.44
C LYS A 601 14.18 -19.53 -19.74
N TRP A 602 12.95 -19.93 -20.02
CA TRP A 602 12.40 -21.15 -19.45
C TRP A 602 13.05 -22.41 -20.04
N LEU A 603 13.23 -23.40 -19.17
CA LEU A 603 13.60 -24.78 -19.50
C LEU A 603 12.43 -25.72 -19.24
N VAL A 604 11.63 -25.40 -18.22
CA VAL A 604 10.32 -25.98 -17.92
C VAL A 604 9.39 -24.84 -17.51
N GLU A 605 8.44 -24.51 -18.37
CA GLU A 605 7.48 -23.42 -18.16
C GLU A 605 6.36 -23.82 -17.17
N PRO A 606 5.72 -22.85 -16.46
CA PRO A 606 4.60 -23.14 -15.56
C PRO A 606 3.43 -23.90 -16.20
N SER A 607 3.24 -23.73 -17.52
CA SER A 607 2.16 -24.32 -18.32
C SER A 607 2.42 -25.77 -18.75
N GLU A 608 3.62 -26.33 -18.56
CA GLU A 608 3.99 -27.67 -19.03
C GLU A 608 3.43 -28.84 -18.18
N GLY A 609 2.63 -28.54 -17.15
CA GLY A 609 1.98 -29.56 -16.31
C GLY A 609 2.94 -30.35 -15.40
N LYS A 610 4.19 -29.93 -15.27
CA LYS A 610 5.18 -30.53 -14.36
C LYS A 610 5.01 -30.01 -12.93
N ASN A 611 5.31 -30.82 -11.93
CA ASN A 611 5.26 -30.39 -10.51
C ASN A 611 6.38 -29.42 -10.08
N TYR A 612 7.15 -28.90 -11.04
CA TYR A 612 8.25 -27.97 -10.83
C TYR A 612 8.37 -27.07 -12.07
N ILE A 613 9.06 -25.95 -11.89
CA ILE A 613 9.50 -25.07 -12.99
C ILE A 613 11.01 -25.01 -13.00
N ALA A 614 11.58 -24.67 -14.15
CA ALA A 614 13.01 -24.45 -14.27
C ALA A 614 13.35 -23.40 -15.32
N TRP A 615 14.36 -22.59 -15.03
CA TRP A 615 14.77 -21.51 -15.92
C TRP A 615 16.26 -21.20 -15.82
N THR A 616 16.72 -20.42 -16.79
CA THR A 616 18.04 -19.79 -16.84
C THR A 616 17.88 -18.37 -17.39
N HIS A 617 18.97 -17.69 -17.70
CA HIS A 617 18.93 -16.35 -18.29
C HIS A 617 19.16 -16.38 -19.82
N ILE A 618 18.56 -15.41 -20.52
CA ILE A 618 18.67 -15.24 -21.98
C ILE A 618 20.13 -14.99 -22.42
N GLU A 619 20.37 -15.35 -23.67
CA GLU A 619 21.65 -15.52 -24.34
C GLU A 619 22.64 -14.33 -24.38
N PRO A 620 23.95 -14.62 -24.61
CA PRO A 620 24.50 -15.94 -24.91
C PRO A 620 24.38 -16.87 -23.72
N LEU A 621 23.94 -18.11 -23.99
CA LEU A 621 23.59 -19.14 -23.00
C LEU A 621 24.59 -19.08 -21.86
N CYS A 622 24.09 -19.03 -20.62
CA CYS A 622 24.94 -19.05 -19.43
C CYS A 622 25.81 -17.79 -19.25
N GLN A 623 25.35 -16.57 -19.57
CA GLN A 623 26.11 -15.36 -19.21
C GLN A 623 26.42 -15.33 -17.70
N THR A 624 25.44 -15.73 -16.89
CA THR A 624 25.56 -15.94 -15.43
C THR A 624 26.07 -17.34 -15.07
N GLY A 625 25.79 -18.35 -15.91
CA GLY A 625 26.15 -19.74 -15.63
C GLY A 625 25.26 -20.44 -14.63
N TYR A 626 24.04 -19.94 -14.38
CA TYR A 626 23.11 -20.51 -13.41
C TYR A 626 21.85 -21.09 -14.07
N VAL A 627 21.40 -22.22 -13.55
CA VAL A 627 20.09 -22.81 -13.80
C VAL A 627 19.36 -22.93 -12.48
N PHE A 628 18.09 -22.55 -12.46
CA PHE A 628 17.24 -22.54 -11.28
C PHE A 628 16.11 -23.54 -11.49
N ALA A 629 15.73 -24.27 -10.44
CA ALA A 629 14.52 -25.07 -10.42
C ALA A 629 13.84 -24.98 -9.07
N ALA A 630 12.51 -24.93 -9.08
CA ALA A 630 11.68 -24.85 -7.89
C ALA A 630 10.48 -25.78 -8.01
N SER A 631 10.29 -26.64 -7.01
CA SER A 631 9.17 -27.57 -6.92
C SER A 631 7.96 -26.86 -6.34
N MET A 632 6.82 -26.99 -7.02
CA MET A 632 5.53 -26.52 -6.49
C MET A 632 5.05 -27.41 -5.34
N THR A 633 5.44 -28.70 -5.33
CA THR A 633 5.06 -29.71 -4.31
C THR A 633 6.01 -29.82 -3.13
N GLY A 634 7.05 -28.99 -3.08
CA GLY A 634 8.13 -29.08 -2.10
C GLY A 634 9.12 -30.24 -2.35
N ASN A 635 8.88 -31.10 -3.34
CA ASN A 635 9.78 -32.19 -3.71
C ASN A 635 10.25 -32.03 -5.16
N LEU A 636 11.54 -31.78 -5.34
CA LEU A 636 12.15 -31.69 -6.67
C LEU A 636 12.61 -33.08 -7.14
N PRO A 637 12.35 -33.48 -8.40
CA PRO A 637 12.85 -34.76 -8.92
C PRO A 637 14.38 -34.87 -8.82
N GLN A 638 14.88 -36.09 -8.59
CA GLN A 638 16.33 -36.35 -8.55
C GLN A 638 17.00 -36.12 -9.92
N SER A 639 16.28 -36.44 -11.00
CA SER A 639 16.73 -36.22 -12.37
C SER A 639 15.71 -35.36 -13.11
N MET A 640 16.20 -34.34 -13.81
CA MET A 640 15.42 -33.47 -14.70
C MET A 640 16.15 -33.44 -16.04
N PRO A 641 15.80 -34.34 -16.99
CA PRO A 641 16.52 -34.49 -18.26
C PRO A 641 16.49 -33.23 -19.14
N GLU A 642 15.57 -32.31 -18.88
CA GLU A 642 15.41 -31.03 -19.57
C GLU A 642 16.52 -30.02 -19.19
N LEU A 643 17.21 -30.22 -18.08
CA LEU A 643 18.23 -29.29 -17.57
C LEU A 643 19.62 -29.60 -18.10
N PRO A 644 20.43 -28.59 -18.43
CA PRO A 644 21.82 -28.80 -18.79
C PRO A 644 22.62 -29.36 -17.59
N LYS A 645 23.68 -30.11 -17.89
CA LYS A 645 24.56 -30.66 -16.85
C LYS A 645 25.31 -29.52 -16.15
N GLY A 646 25.32 -29.55 -14.82
CA GLY A 646 26.04 -28.58 -13.99
C GLY A 646 26.28 -29.11 -12.59
N GLU A 647 27.08 -28.37 -11.82
CA GLU A 647 27.34 -28.64 -10.41
C GLU A 647 26.21 -28.04 -9.56
N VAL A 648 25.63 -28.80 -8.63
CA VAL A 648 24.67 -28.26 -7.66
C VAL A 648 25.40 -27.34 -6.70
N VAL A 649 25.09 -26.05 -6.74
CA VAL A 649 25.70 -25.02 -5.88
C VAL A 649 24.77 -24.56 -4.76
N PHE A 650 23.48 -24.88 -4.85
CA PHE A 650 22.49 -24.61 -3.81
C PHE A 650 21.37 -25.64 -3.88
N GLU A 651 20.93 -26.11 -2.71
CA GLU A 651 19.74 -26.95 -2.56
C GLU A 651 19.08 -26.66 -1.21
N GLU A 652 17.80 -26.34 -1.23
CA GLU A 652 16.99 -26.11 -0.03
C GLU A 652 15.53 -26.47 -0.32
N ALA A 653 14.99 -27.44 0.42
CA ALA A 653 13.57 -27.78 0.50
C ALA A 653 12.77 -27.65 -0.82
N GLY A 654 13.19 -28.40 -1.85
CA GLY A 654 12.51 -28.42 -3.15
C GLY A 654 12.94 -27.34 -4.14
N CYS A 655 13.92 -26.51 -3.79
CA CYS A 655 14.57 -25.55 -4.69
C CYS A 655 16.03 -25.94 -4.91
N ARG A 656 16.52 -25.83 -6.14
CA ARG A 656 17.89 -26.20 -6.49
C ARG A 656 18.47 -25.24 -7.54
N ILE A 657 19.76 -24.94 -7.41
CA ILE A 657 20.50 -24.12 -8.37
C ILE A 657 21.75 -24.87 -8.80
N TRP A 658 21.99 -24.90 -10.11
CA TRP A 658 23.20 -25.46 -10.71
C TRP A 658 24.07 -24.37 -11.29
N ARG A 659 25.39 -24.56 -11.21
CA ARG A 659 26.36 -23.84 -12.00
C ARG A 659 26.72 -24.67 -13.23
N VAL A 660 26.44 -24.14 -14.41
CA VAL A 660 26.74 -24.75 -15.69
C VAL A 660 28.03 -24.14 -16.22
N THR A 661 29.00 -24.98 -16.57
CA THR A 661 30.26 -24.54 -17.18
C THR A 661 29.97 -23.82 -18.49
N LYS A 662 30.52 -22.60 -18.65
CA LYS A 662 30.47 -21.88 -19.93
C LYS A 662 31.19 -22.75 -20.97
N SER A 663 30.43 -23.28 -21.93
CA SER A 663 30.97 -24.02 -23.09
C SER A 663 31.65 -23.08 -24.05
#